data_AF-A0A1L9T293-F1
#
_entry.id   AF-A0A1L9T293-F1
#
_cell.length_a   1.000
_cell.length_b   1.000
_cell.length_c   1.000
_cell.angle_alpha   90.00
_cell.angle_beta   90.00
_cell.angle_gamma   90.00
#
_symmetry.space_group_name_H-M   'P 1'
#
loop_
_entity.id
_entity.type
_entity.pdbx_description
1 polymer ?
#
loop_
_entity_poly.entity_id
_entity_poly.type
_entity_poly.pdbx_seq_one_letter_code
_entity_poly.pdbx_strand_id
1 'polypeptide(L)'
;MSSQKFYLLGEVASSAKTIVVDTKSSVDQLKNLIAAHFAIVEPNGIGFQANNEYLMETADIVAATEPVAISIDGSGVREPEGPSGLPYVGNYLEVYPDHLGNHQRLFDRYGPIFKTTNLGRTTYQTNDPTISAIVFSESDFFSKKINEAHPLHALKTPLAGVFLGDTDTPEWKVAHKFLPPALGPKAVRHYAPTMQRTVEDAFTVFDALDEGDQAWNVYQYMLKLGSQAVGKLTLGLDFQHFTEPGAPVHEMVHAIAEMLSLNKEVTSKGDWYAKLPFGAPKRLRTLKSRIEEMVQDSINSAARGGITDLPLQEAALEASNMVDYAIRATDSKGEKLPKESLVWALVVATGAGFTTTSSLLSWLIYGLVTYPGMQERLLQELVDNGITEDTELTAEITDKLVFQDKFIKETQRRHNPSFQPGRTAKADLVLPGGYKIPKDSVVIPALHHIHNNPELWDNPGRFNPDRWDTPEVKGRHKAAYIPFAMGQRMCIGFNFALQEVKIFLPKLIYRYNFVREGNGPIEYDPMFQLIRPNNLYQLLDFYITSYIQTMHPTWSPPNDYQNRPVAVLGAGVLGRRIGCIWASAGYNVHLRDPSPEQLTAGIAYIEQEVSAYATKTGRSPGNAQPFTSLEDAVETAWLVIEAVPEKLPLKISTFAELSACAPKDCILASNSSSYKSSEMLDKVPEEVKPRILNMHYYMPPKCMIVELMTDGFTSDEIFPFMVERCREGATSPYVARKESTGFIFNRLWAAVKREVLTILSEGVSVPEEIDAMWETMFIEGRSVPCKMMDQVGLDTVAFIEQHYVHERGLSPEKTVDYLTTNYIDQGKLGNKSTRGGLYPPIKQETNERRILALDVGLAAPTATTSAGTPAGQILSFTPDGKQHSVLVDQQLLPDGITVDHATNRVFWTNMGIPGRLDGSVCSASLDGSDIRTIVKAGTINTPKQLAIDRESRKLYFSDREGCAVYRCGLDGSELEKIVSRPQETDGPSDVQDWCVGVAVSRQYNRFYWTQKGAPKSGKGRIFSAPIDAPPGVLEKGSDDSELCILSGLPEPIDLEVDEERAELYWTDRGELPLGNALYQVKLSEEGKPVGKPGIIARGLHEAIGLSIEKFGNIVLTDLGGSIYRCDRSGKKEVLYSEDGRAFTGVVSI
;
A
#
# COMPACT_ATOMS: atom_id res chain seq x y z
N MET A 1 4.94 57.01 16.55
CA MET A 1 4.27 56.18 17.57
C MET A 1 2.78 56.48 17.53
N SER A 2 1.96 55.46 17.33
CA SER A 2 0.50 55.51 17.33
C SER A 2 -0.03 54.44 18.28
N SER A 3 -1.20 54.66 18.88
CA SER A 3 -1.83 53.68 19.76
C SER A 3 -2.85 52.86 18.97
N GLN A 4 -2.74 51.54 19.02
CA GLN A 4 -3.71 50.61 18.44
C GLN A 4 -4.15 49.58 19.49
N LYS A 5 -5.41 49.13 19.40
CA LYS A 5 -5.97 48.08 20.24
C LYS A 5 -5.82 46.73 19.56
N PHE A 6 -5.30 45.75 20.29
CA PHE A 6 -5.15 44.39 19.81
C PHE A 6 -5.85 43.40 20.74
N TYR A 7 -6.41 42.31 20.22
CA TYR A 7 -6.95 41.21 21.02
C TYR A 7 -6.64 39.87 20.35
N LEU A 8 -6.68 38.77 21.10
CA LEU A 8 -6.49 37.44 20.53
C LEU A 8 -7.77 37.01 19.80
N LEU A 9 -7.65 36.63 18.54
CA LEU A 9 -8.76 36.09 17.76
C LEU A 9 -9.31 34.84 18.47
N GLY A 10 -10.61 34.76 18.75
CA GLY A 10 -11.21 33.72 19.60
C GLY A 10 -11.60 34.22 21.01
N GLU A 11 -11.03 35.36 21.44
CA GLU A 11 -11.54 36.12 22.57
C GLU A 11 -12.48 37.24 22.12
N VAL A 12 -13.27 37.78 23.05
CA VAL A 12 -14.15 38.92 22.79
C VAL A 12 -13.33 40.20 22.60
N ALA A 13 -13.68 41.05 21.61
CA ALA A 13 -12.94 42.28 21.31
C ALA A 13 -12.83 43.26 22.50
N SER A 14 -13.69 43.14 23.51
CA SER A 14 -13.57 43.88 24.77
C SER A 14 -12.34 43.50 25.61
N SER A 15 -11.66 42.39 25.32
CA SER A 15 -10.37 42.02 25.95
C SER A 15 -9.17 42.77 25.35
N ALA A 16 -9.41 43.63 24.36
CA ALA A 16 -8.33 44.30 23.64
C ALA A 16 -7.44 45.17 24.53
N LYS A 17 -6.13 45.05 24.31
CA LYS A 17 -5.09 45.84 24.98
C LYS A 17 -4.62 46.96 24.04
N THR A 18 -4.54 48.18 24.56
CA THR A 18 -3.94 49.31 23.83
C THR A 18 -2.42 49.20 23.87
N ILE A 19 -1.78 49.13 22.71
CA ILE A 19 -0.33 49.01 22.54
C ILE A 19 0.17 50.18 21.69
N VAL A 20 1.29 50.77 22.09
CA VAL A 20 1.95 51.84 21.34
C VAL A 20 2.85 51.21 20.28
N VAL A 21 2.56 51.47 19.01
CA VAL A 21 3.26 50.93 17.85
C VAL A 21 4.07 52.04 17.17
N ASP A 22 5.31 51.75 16.81
CA ASP A 22 6.06 52.62 15.89
C ASP A 22 5.61 52.35 14.46
N THR A 23 5.00 53.35 13.81
CA THR A 23 4.51 53.27 12.43
C THR A 23 5.61 53.03 11.40
N LYS A 24 6.88 53.23 11.78
CA LYS A 24 8.05 52.94 10.93
C LYS A 24 8.63 51.54 11.16
N SER A 25 8.11 50.79 12.13
CA SER A 25 8.61 49.43 12.42
C SER A 25 8.16 48.45 11.35
N SER A 26 9.04 47.50 11.04
CA SER A 26 8.69 46.35 10.20
C SER A 26 7.62 45.49 10.86
N VAL A 27 6.88 44.72 10.07
CA VAL A 27 5.86 43.80 10.56
C VAL A 27 6.45 42.78 11.53
N ASP A 28 7.67 42.28 11.27
CA ASP A 28 8.36 41.35 12.17
C ASP A 28 8.69 41.98 13.52
N GLN A 29 9.09 43.25 13.56
CA GLN A 29 9.28 43.97 14.81
C GLN A 29 7.96 44.15 15.57
N LEU A 30 6.86 44.42 14.86
CA LEU A 30 5.54 44.48 15.46
C LEU A 30 5.10 43.12 15.99
N LYS A 31 5.29 42.02 15.24
CA LYS A 31 5.01 40.65 15.71
C LYS A 31 5.74 40.35 17.03
N ASN A 32 7.02 40.68 17.13
CA ASN A 32 7.79 40.51 18.37
C ASN A 32 7.23 41.34 19.54
N LEU A 33 6.86 42.60 19.29
CA LEU A 33 6.23 43.46 20.31
C LEU A 33 4.90 42.87 20.80
N ILE A 34 4.06 42.41 19.86
CA ILE A 34 2.77 41.81 20.15
C ILE A 34 2.94 40.50 20.93
N ALA A 35 3.90 39.67 20.53
CA ALA A 35 4.22 38.43 21.22
C ALA A 35 4.55 38.67 22.70
N ALA A 36 5.33 39.70 23.01
CA ALA A 36 5.66 40.08 24.39
C ALA A 36 4.43 40.53 25.21
N HIS A 37 3.48 41.25 24.61
CA HIS A 37 2.27 41.71 25.29
C HIS A 37 1.21 40.62 25.53
N PHE A 38 1.21 39.57 24.71
CA PHE A 38 0.24 38.48 24.76
C PHE A 38 0.83 37.12 25.16
N ALA A 39 2.12 37.07 25.53
CA ALA A 39 2.82 35.83 25.87
C ALA A 39 2.71 34.75 24.76
N ILE A 40 2.81 35.17 23.50
CA ILE A 40 2.86 34.27 22.34
C ILE A 40 4.29 33.79 22.20
N VAL A 41 4.47 32.47 22.16
CA VAL A 41 5.82 31.88 22.26
C VAL A 41 6.60 32.00 20.95
N GLU A 42 5.92 31.89 19.80
CA GLU A 42 6.52 32.01 18.48
C GLU A 42 5.93 33.22 17.72
N PRO A 43 6.67 34.35 17.64
CA PRO A 43 6.17 35.56 17.01
C PRO A 43 5.87 35.42 15.51
N ASN A 44 6.59 34.54 14.80
CA ASN A 44 6.48 34.46 13.33
C ASN A 44 5.08 34.03 12.86
N GLY A 45 4.39 33.22 13.66
CA GLY A 45 3.02 32.75 13.40
C GLY A 45 1.94 33.81 13.58
N ILE A 46 2.26 35.00 14.08
CA ILE A 46 1.29 36.08 14.32
C ILE A 46 0.74 36.60 12.99
N GLY A 47 -0.58 36.64 12.87
CA GLY A 47 -1.33 37.32 11.81
C GLY A 47 -2.25 38.39 12.40
N PHE A 48 -2.51 39.45 11.63
CA PHE A 48 -3.34 40.58 12.03
C PHE A 48 -4.60 40.65 11.17
N GLN A 49 -5.77 40.79 11.79
CA GLN A 49 -7.05 40.86 11.10
C GLN A 49 -7.92 42.02 11.61
N ALA A 50 -8.55 42.75 10.70
CA ALA A 50 -9.60 43.71 11.02
C ALA A 50 -10.68 43.66 9.93
N ASN A 51 -11.95 43.86 10.26
CA ASN A 51 -13.07 43.81 9.30
C ASN A 51 -13.10 42.54 8.43
N ASN A 52 -12.72 41.39 8.99
CA ASN A 52 -12.53 40.11 8.28
C ASN A 52 -11.43 40.08 7.20
N GLU A 53 -10.58 41.09 7.09
CA GLU A 53 -9.44 41.14 6.16
C GLU A 53 -8.10 41.01 6.89
N TYR A 54 -7.14 40.35 6.26
CA TYR A 54 -5.77 40.23 6.77
C TYR A 54 -4.95 41.48 6.44
N LEU A 55 -4.29 42.02 7.46
CA LEU A 55 -3.46 43.21 7.36
C LEU A 55 -1.99 42.79 7.30
N MET A 56 -1.31 43.15 6.21
CA MET A 56 0.05 42.70 5.92
C MET A 56 1.11 43.73 6.26
N GLU A 57 0.77 45.02 6.28
CA GLU A 57 1.72 46.12 6.53
C GLU A 57 1.44 46.81 7.87
N THR A 58 2.51 47.22 8.57
CA THR A 58 2.40 47.94 9.86
C THR A 58 1.55 49.22 9.73
N ALA A 59 1.62 49.91 8.59
CA ALA A 59 0.83 51.12 8.34
C ALA A 59 -0.68 50.83 8.38
N ASP A 60 -1.12 49.75 7.74
CA ASP A 60 -2.53 49.36 7.67
C ASP A 60 -3.04 48.85 9.02
N ILE A 61 -2.22 48.08 9.73
CA ILE A 61 -2.52 47.60 11.09
C ILE A 61 -2.78 48.77 12.04
N VAL A 62 -1.96 49.82 11.96
CA VAL A 62 -2.11 51.01 12.79
C VAL A 62 -3.26 51.91 12.33
N ALA A 63 -3.58 51.91 11.04
CA ALA A 63 -4.66 52.72 10.46
C ALA A 63 -6.06 52.11 10.68
N ALA A 64 -6.15 50.83 11.05
CA ALA A 64 -7.41 50.15 11.32
C ALA A 64 -8.25 50.89 12.39
N THR A 65 -9.53 51.13 12.09
CA THR A 65 -10.46 51.87 12.96
C THR A 65 -11.05 51.03 14.09
N GLU A 66 -11.10 49.71 13.91
CA GLU A 66 -11.55 48.73 14.89
C GLU A 66 -10.36 48.05 15.60
N PRO A 67 -10.55 47.45 16.79
CA PRO A 67 -9.52 46.62 17.40
C PRO A 67 -9.04 45.51 16.45
N VAL A 68 -7.73 45.31 16.37
CA VAL A 68 -7.09 44.33 15.50
C VAL A 68 -7.04 42.97 16.20
N ALA A 69 -7.60 41.95 15.55
CA ALA A 69 -7.54 40.57 16.03
C ALA A 69 -6.19 39.94 15.67
N ILE A 70 -5.65 39.15 16.60
CA ILE A 70 -4.38 38.42 16.46
C ILE A 70 -4.69 36.93 16.27
N SER A 71 -4.41 36.40 15.08
CA SER A 71 -4.41 34.96 14.81
C SER A 71 -3.02 34.38 15.00
N ILE A 72 -2.91 33.09 15.34
CA ILE A 72 -1.64 32.35 15.43
C ILE A 72 -1.68 31.22 14.40
N ASP A 73 -0.76 31.24 13.44
CA ASP A 73 -0.70 30.29 12.31
C ASP A 73 -2.05 30.20 11.57
N GLY A 74 -2.68 31.37 11.37
CA GLY A 74 -4.01 31.48 10.76
C GLY A 74 -5.18 31.05 11.64
N SER A 75 -4.93 30.52 12.84
CA SER A 75 -5.96 30.01 13.76
C SER A 75 -6.33 31.01 14.85
N GLY A 76 -7.58 30.96 15.30
CA GLY A 76 -8.00 31.60 16.54
C GLY A 76 -7.37 30.91 17.77
N VAL A 77 -7.05 31.71 18.77
CA VAL A 77 -6.57 31.26 20.08
C VAL A 77 -7.68 30.51 20.83
N ARG A 78 -7.37 29.30 21.27
CA ARG A 78 -8.28 28.39 21.96
C ARG A 78 -7.55 27.51 22.98
N GLU A 79 -8.29 26.98 23.94
CA GLU A 79 -7.78 25.95 24.84
C GLU A 79 -7.63 24.62 24.09
N PRO A 80 -6.59 23.81 24.36
CA PRO A 80 -6.54 22.44 23.87
C PRO A 80 -7.80 21.65 24.23
N GLU A 81 -8.29 20.88 23.26
CA GLU A 81 -9.44 20.02 23.44
C GLU A 81 -9.06 18.72 24.16
N GLY A 82 -10.07 17.96 24.59
CA GLY A 82 -9.88 16.70 25.28
C GLY A 82 -11.21 16.00 25.54
N PRO A 83 -11.17 14.71 25.89
CA PRO A 83 -12.38 13.95 26.20
C PRO A 83 -13.12 14.53 27.41
N SER A 84 -14.45 14.49 27.38
CA SER A 84 -15.25 14.82 28.56
C SER A 84 -14.95 13.82 29.68
N GLY A 85 -14.64 14.32 30.87
CA GLY A 85 -14.32 13.49 32.03
C GLY A 85 -15.56 13.12 32.85
N LEU A 86 -15.51 11.96 33.51
CA LEU A 86 -16.49 11.59 34.53
C LEU A 86 -16.30 12.47 35.79
N PRO A 87 -17.36 12.76 36.56
CA PRO A 87 -17.21 13.45 37.84
C PRO A 87 -16.20 12.75 38.75
N TYR A 88 -15.29 13.52 39.36
CA TYR A 88 -14.19 13.09 40.25
C TYR A 88 -13.11 12.18 39.62
N VAL A 89 -13.47 11.26 38.73
CA VAL A 89 -12.55 10.32 38.06
C VAL A 89 -11.85 10.97 36.86
N GLY A 90 -12.54 11.88 36.17
CA GLY A 90 -12.06 12.53 34.97
C GLY A 90 -11.91 11.54 33.80
N ASN A 91 -10.78 11.56 33.13
CA ASN A 91 -10.44 10.74 31.96
C ASN A 91 -9.64 9.48 32.31
N TYR A 92 -9.55 9.11 33.59
CA TYR A 92 -8.69 8.00 34.03
C TYR A 92 -8.99 6.69 33.26
N LEU A 93 -10.27 6.38 33.07
CA LEU A 93 -10.74 5.18 32.35
C LEU A 93 -10.65 5.32 30.82
N GLU A 94 -10.46 6.53 30.29
CA GLU A 94 -10.19 6.77 28.87
C GLU A 94 -8.71 6.55 28.52
N VAL A 95 -7.83 6.65 29.52
CA VAL A 95 -6.37 6.54 29.35
C VAL A 95 -5.88 5.15 29.77
N TYR A 96 -6.30 4.65 30.94
CA TYR A 96 -5.81 3.39 31.50
C TYR A 96 -6.81 2.24 31.27
N PRO A 97 -6.34 0.99 31.10
CA PRO A 97 -4.96 0.54 31.31
C PRO A 97 -4.02 0.78 30.12
N ASP A 98 -4.47 0.79 28.86
CA ASP A 98 -3.58 0.94 27.69
C ASP A 98 -3.29 2.41 27.37
N HIS A 99 -2.42 3.05 28.14
CA HIS A 99 -2.17 4.48 27.95
C HIS A 99 -1.51 4.81 26.61
N LEU A 100 -0.76 3.89 25.99
CA LEU A 100 -0.14 4.16 24.68
C LEU A 100 -1.19 4.14 23.58
N GLY A 101 -1.96 3.04 23.47
CA GLY A 101 -3.02 2.95 22.47
C GLY A 101 -4.07 4.05 22.65
N ASN A 102 -4.46 4.35 23.89
CA ASN A 102 -5.43 5.39 24.18
C ASN A 102 -4.92 6.80 23.90
N HIS A 103 -3.66 7.14 24.21
CA HIS A 103 -3.12 8.44 23.82
C HIS A 103 -3.04 8.59 22.29
N GLN A 104 -2.71 7.52 21.56
CA GLN A 104 -2.73 7.56 20.09
C GLN A 104 -4.14 7.90 19.57
N ARG A 105 -5.16 7.19 20.06
CA ARG A 105 -6.57 7.48 19.73
C ARG A 105 -6.97 8.92 20.03
N LEU A 106 -6.44 9.51 21.11
CA LEU A 106 -6.72 10.91 21.48
C LEU A 106 -5.98 11.90 20.56
N PHE A 107 -4.75 11.62 20.14
CA PHE A 107 -4.05 12.42 19.13
C PHE A 107 -4.79 12.39 17.78
N ASP A 108 -5.22 11.21 17.34
CA ASP A 108 -5.96 11.05 16.09
C ASP A 108 -7.28 11.82 16.10
N ARG A 109 -7.89 12.00 17.28
CA ARG A 109 -9.17 12.69 17.45
C ARG A 109 -9.05 14.19 17.66
N TYR A 110 -8.13 14.64 18.50
CA TYR A 110 -8.05 16.04 18.97
C TYR A 110 -6.88 16.81 18.35
N GLY A 111 -6.04 16.14 17.54
CA GLY A 111 -4.93 16.75 16.83
C GLY A 111 -3.65 16.85 17.67
N PRO A 112 -2.74 17.80 17.35
CA PRO A 112 -1.34 17.79 17.79
C PRO A 112 -1.11 18.03 19.30
N ILE A 113 -2.15 18.50 19.99
CA ILE A 113 -2.14 18.70 21.43
C ILE A 113 -3.54 18.46 21.99
N PHE A 114 -3.61 17.68 23.08
CA PHE A 114 -4.85 17.47 23.81
C PHE A 114 -4.61 17.55 25.31
N LYS A 115 -5.69 17.73 26.07
CA LYS A 115 -5.66 17.68 27.53
C LYS A 115 -6.47 16.53 28.08
N THR A 116 -6.03 16.00 29.23
CA THR A 116 -6.79 15.06 30.04
C THR A 116 -6.74 15.49 31.50
N THR A 117 -7.82 15.24 32.23
CA THR A 117 -7.90 15.44 33.67
C THR A 117 -8.08 14.09 34.33
N ASN A 118 -7.09 13.60 35.06
CA ASN A 118 -7.12 12.29 35.72
C ASN A 118 -7.14 12.50 37.23
N LEU A 119 -8.25 12.13 37.90
CA LEU A 119 -8.42 12.26 39.36
C LEU A 119 -8.03 13.64 39.91
N GLY A 120 -8.47 14.70 39.23
CA GLY A 120 -8.23 16.09 39.62
C GLY A 120 -6.93 16.71 39.09
N ARG A 121 -6.10 15.94 38.38
CA ARG A 121 -4.84 16.44 37.79
C ARG A 121 -4.97 16.60 36.28
N THR A 122 -4.78 17.82 35.79
CA THR A 122 -4.82 18.10 34.35
C THR A 122 -3.42 18.11 33.76
N THR A 123 -3.24 17.36 32.67
CA THR A 123 -2.00 17.30 31.89
C THR A 123 -2.30 17.45 30.41
N TYR A 124 -1.38 18.08 29.69
CA TYR A 124 -1.43 18.26 28.25
C TYR A 124 -0.41 17.33 27.59
N GLN A 125 -0.78 16.72 26.47
CA GLN A 125 0.07 15.81 25.69
C GLN A 125 0.24 16.39 24.30
N THR A 126 1.45 16.37 23.75
CA THR A 126 1.71 16.82 22.37
C THR A 126 2.56 15.80 21.60
N ASN A 127 2.20 15.58 20.33
CA ASN A 127 3.00 14.82 19.36
C ASN A 127 3.59 15.72 18.26
N ASP A 128 3.50 17.04 18.42
CA ASP A 128 4.03 18.03 17.49
C ASP A 128 5.50 18.37 17.85
N PRO A 129 6.43 18.29 16.87
CA PRO A 129 7.85 18.48 17.15
C PRO A 129 8.21 19.96 17.39
N THR A 130 7.48 20.92 16.83
CA THR A 130 7.71 22.36 17.04
C THR A 130 7.33 22.74 18.47
N ILE A 131 6.13 22.33 18.92
CA ILE A 131 5.68 22.53 20.30
C ILE A 131 6.63 21.80 21.26
N SER A 132 7.03 20.57 20.94
CA SER A 132 7.95 19.81 21.79
C SER A 132 9.30 20.51 22.01
N ALA A 133 9.87 21.11 20.97
CA ALA A 133 11.11 21.88 21.10
C ALA A 133 10.96 23.12 21.98
N ILE A 134 9.83 23.83 21.86
CA ILE A 134 9.47 24.95 22.72
C ILE A 134 9.36 24.49 24.19
N VAL A 135 8.63 23.40 24.43
CA VAL A 135 8.40 22.86 25.77
C VAL A 135 9.72 22.46 26.44
N PHE A 136 10.67 21.89 25.69
CA PHE A 136 11.98 21.50 26.20
C PHE A 136 13.04 22.61 26.28
N SER A 137 12.72 23.83 25.83
CA SER A 137 13.72 24.92 25.72
C SER A 137 14.30 25.40 27.04
N GLU A 138 13.65 25.13 28.19
CA GLU A 138 13.97 25.74 29.50
C GLU A 138 14.11 27.27 29.38
N SER A 139 13.00 27.93 29.05
CA SER A 139 12.92 29.36 28.72
C SER A 139 12.11 30.16 29.75
N ASP A 140 11.74 31.39 29.42
CA ASP A 140 10.79 32.18 30.21
C ASP A 140 9.39 31.56 30.24
N PHE A 141 9.07 30.69 29.27
CA PHE A 141 7.76 30.08 29.11
C PHE A 141 7.64 28.70 29.76
N PHE A 142 8.69 27.87 29.71
CA PHE A 142 8.66 26.52 30.25
C PHE A 142 9.88 26.22 31.11
N SER A 143 9.67 25.47 32.19
CA SER A 143 10.76 24.86 32.94
C SER A 143 10.35 23.50 33.51
N LYS A 144 11.32 22.65 33.84
CA LYS A 144 11.06 21.46 34.64
C LYS A 144 10.81 21.85 36.11
N LYS A 145 9.53 22.07 36.43
CA LYS A 145 9.00 22.22 37.78
C LYS A 145 8.05 21.07 38.10
N ILE A 146 8.41 20.22 39.05
CA ILE A 146 7.63 19.05 39.45
C ILE A 146 6.53 19.49 40.43
N ASN A 147 5.37 19.91 39.89
CA ASN A 147 4.15 20.20 40.65
C ASN A 147 3.28 18.94 40.82
N GLU A 148 2.09 19.07 41.42
CA GLU A 148 1.19 17.94 41.73
C GLU A 148 0.70 17.19 40.49
N ALA A 149 0.58 17.87 39.34
CA ALA A 149 0.17 17.27 38.07
C ALA A 149 1.33 16.55 37.35
N HIS A 150 2.58 16.77 37.76
CA HIS A 150 3.75 16.20 37.07
C HIS A 150 3.89 14.68 37.34
N PRO A 151 4.21 13.83 36.34
CA PRO A 151 4.30 12.36 36.50
C PRO A 151 5.30 11.85 37.56
N LEU A 152 6.25 12.71 37.96
CA LEU A 152 7.29 12.40 38.95
C LEU A 152 7.00 13.00 40.33
N HIS A 153 5.81 13.57 40.57
CA HIS A 153 5.50 14.28 41.80
C HIS A 153 5.77 13.46 43.07
N ALA A 154 5.32 12.21 43.12
CA ALA A 154 5.51 11.36 44.28
C ALA A 154 6.99 10.93 44.51
N LEU A 155 7.85 11.05 43.49
CA LEU A 155 9.30 10.83 43.59
C LEU A 155 10.11 12.10 43.82
N LYS A 156 9.50 13.29 43.85
CA LYS A 156 10.22 14.56 43.98
C LYS A 156 11.14 14.54 45.20
N THR A 157 12.42 14.79 44.96
CA THR A 157 13.46 14.90 45.98
C THR A 157 14.38 16.06 45.57
N PRO A 158 14.23 17.27 46.14
CA PRO A 158 15.03 18.43 45.78
C PRO A 158 16.55 18.17 45.84
N LEU A 159 17.00 17.46 46.87
CA LEU A 159 18.40 17.09 47.08
C LEU A 159 19.01 16.28 45.93
N ALA A 160 18.20 15.58 45.13
CA ALA A 160 18.71 14.83 43.99
C ALA A 160 19.36 15.74 42.96
N GLY A 161 18.92 17.01 42.83
CA GLY A 161 19.44 18.00 41.90
C GLY A 161 19.33 17.65 40.41
N VAL A 162 19.07 16.39 40.04
CA VAL A 162 19.02 15.95 38.64
C VAL A 162 17.58 15.61 38.22
N PHE A 163 17.30 14.33 37.96
CA PHE A 163 16.04 13.87 37.42
C PHE A 163 14.83 14.17 38.33
N LEU A 164 15.01 14.17 39.66
CA LEU A 164 13.94 14.32 40.64
C LEU A 164 13.84 15.72 41.28
N GLY A 165 14.63 16.68 40.81
CA GLY A 165 14.62 18.08 41.26
C GLY A 165 14.05 19.05 40.22
N ASP A 166 13.77 20.28 40.64
CA ASP A 166 13.33 21.38 39.77
C ASP A 166 14.55 22.09 39.15
N THR A 167 14.41 22.74 37.97
CA THR A 167 15.56 23.39 37.30
C THR A 167 16.08 24.61 38.08
N ASP A 168 15.19 25.40 38.66
CA ASP A 168 15.54 26.69 39.26
C ASP A 168 16.14 26.60 40.68
N THR A 169 16.62 25.42 41.11
CA THR A 169 17.18 25.22 42.46
C THR A 169 18.70 25.22 42.50
N PRO A 170 19.34 25.60 43.63
CA PRO A 170 20.78 25.50 43.81
C PRO A 170 21.31 24.08 43.63
N GLU A 171 20.57 23.07 44.10
CA GLU A 171 20.95 21.66 44.01
C GLU A 171 21.08 21.22 42.56
N TRP A 172 20.22 21.71 41.66
CA TRP A 172 20.31 21.41 40.24
C TRP A 172 21.58 21.96 39.62
N LYS A 173 21.90 23.24 39.90
CA LYS A 173 23.12 23.87 39.38
C LYS A 173 24.37 23.14 39.83
N VAL A 174 24.41 22.71 41.09
CA VAL A 174 25.55 21.97 41.63
C VAL A 174 25.62 20.56 41.02
N ALA A 175 24.53 19.80 41.02
CA ALA A 175 24.54 18.44 40.48
C ALA A 175 24.86 18.41 38.97
N HIS A 176 24.36 19.36 38.17
CA HIS A 176 24.71 19.49 36.75
C HIS A 176 26.12 20.02 36.49
N LYS A 177 26.80 20.56 37.49
CA LYS A 177 28.23 20.88 37.37
C LYS A 177 29.09 19.63 37.58
N PHE A 178 28.76 18.82 38.59
CA PHE A 178 29.61 17.70 39.03
C PHE A 178 29.33 16.38 38.30
N LEU A 179 28.09 16.06 37.93
CA LEU A 179 27.81 14.74 37.34
C LEU A 179 28.21 14.58 35.86
N PRO A 180 27.97 15.56 34.96
CA PRO A 180 28.25 15.37 33.53
C PRO A 180 29.70 15.01 33.18
N PRO A 181 30.75 15.52 33.85
CA PRO A 181 32.13 15.10 33.56
C PRO A 181 32.35 13.58 33.70
N ALA A 182 31.77 12.93 34.70
CA ALA A 182 31.85 11.47 34.90
C ALA A 182 31.06 10.66 33.87
N LEU A 183 30.13 11.29 33.15
CA LEU A 183 29.30 10.67 32.11
C LEU A 183 29.63 11.20 30.70
N GLY A 184 30.70 11.98 30.59
CA GLY A 184 31.17 12.56 29.34
C GLY A 184 31.86 11.52 28.45
N PRO A 185 32.02 11.80 27.14
CA PRO A 185 32.56 10.82 26.18
C PRO A 185 33.90 10.20 26.58
N LYS A 186 34.82 10.98 27.18
CA LYS A 186 36.13 10.46 27.61
C LYS A 186 36.03 9.51 28.81
N ALA A 187 35.20 9.86 29.80
CA ALA A 187 34.98 9.01 30.98
C ALA A 187 34.27 7.71 30.60
N VAL A 188 33.26 7.79 29.72
CA VAL A 188 32.55 6.61 29.22
C VAL A 188 33.48 5.66 28.45
N ARG A 189 34.42 6.18 27.66
CA ARG A 189 35.47 5.36 27.01
C ARG A 189 36.38 4.67 28.04
N HIS A 190 36.71 5.35 29.13
CA HIS A 190 37.48 4.76 30.23
C HIS A 190 36.73 3.58 30.89
N TYR A 191 35.40 3.62 30.93
CA TYR A 191 34.55 2.55 31.47
C TYR A 191 34.30 1.36 30.53
N ALA A 192 34.56 1.52 29.22
CA ALA A 192 34.25 0.51 28.21
C ALA A 192 34.82 -0.90 28.50
N PRO A 193 36.08 -1.07 28.97
CA PRO A 193 36.59 -2.40 29.29
C PRO A 193 35.81 -3.11 30.41
N THR A 194 35.35 -2.35 31.41
CA THR A 194 34.52 -2.90 32.50
C THR A 194 33.12 -3.26 32.02
N MET A 195 32.54 -2.47 31.11
CA MET A 195 31.29 -2.82 30.44
C MET A 195 31.45 -4.15 29.69
N GLN A 196 32.50 -4.29 28.88
CA GLN A 196 32.76 -5.51 28.13
C GLN A 196 32.91 -6.74 29.03
N ARG A 197 33.73 -6.66 30.09
CA ARG A 197 33.87 -7.75 31.05
C ARG A 197 32.54 -8.14 31.69
N THR A 198 31.64 -7.17 31.89
CA THR A 198 30.33 -7.44 32.49
C THR A 198 29.42 -8.28 31.59
N VAL A 199 29.46 -8.10 30.27
CA VAL A 199 28.72 -8.97 29.35
C VAL A 199 29.40 -10.32 29.18
N GLU A 200 30.74 -10.37 29.23
CA GLU A 200 31.50 -11.62 29.20
C GLU A 200 31.25 -12.48 30.46
N ASP A 201 31.14 -11.86 31.65
CA ASP A 201 30.75 -12.54 32.90
C ASP A 201 29.38 -13.24 32.76
N ALA A 202 28.48 -12.70 31.93
CA ALA A 202 27.15 -13.26 31.70
C ALA A 202 27.16 -14.51 30.81
N PHE A 203 28.23 -14.76 30.04
CA PHE A 203 28.31 -15.89 29.13
C PHE A 203 28.18 -17.22 29.85
N THR A 204 28.80 -17.38 31.02
CA THR A 204 28.68 -18.61 31.83
C THR A 204 27.22 -19.01 32.07
N VAL A 205 26.35 -18.01 32.30
CA VAL A 205 24.93 -18.25 32.55
C VAL A 205 24.15 -18.47 31.26
N PHE A 206 24.43 -17.70 30.21
CA PHE A 206 23.76 -17.87 28.92
C PHE A 206 24.13 -19.19 28.25
N ASP A 207 25.40 -19.60 28.30
CA ASP A 207 25.88 -20.92 27.88
C ASP A 207 25.12 -22.04 28.62
N ALA A 208 24.97 -21.94 29.95
CA ALA A 208 24.24 -22.93 30.74
C ALA A 208 22.72 -22.97 30.45
N LEU A 209 22.13 -21.85 30.02
CA LEU A 209 20.72 -21.78 29.62
C LEU A 209 20.51 -22.41 28.23
N ASP A 210 21.44 -22.18 27.30
CA ASP A 210 21.49 -22.80 25.97
C ASP A 210 21.66 -24.33 26.09
N GLU A 211 22.69 -24.78 26.81
CA GLU A 211 22.94 -26.22 27.06
C GLU A 211 21.75 -26.93 27.71
N GLY A 212 20.93 -26.19 28.45
CA GLY A 212 19.71 -26.68 29.09
C GLY A 212 18.44 -26.62 28.25
N ASP A 213 18.48 -26.08 27.03
CA ASP A 213 17.34 -25.80 26.15
C ASP A 213 16.22 -25.02 26.90
N GLN A 214 16.63 -24.04 27.72
CA GLN A 214 15.71 -23.31 28.60
C GLN A 214 15.33 -21.95 28.04
N ALA A 215 14.05 -21.76 27.76
CA ALA A 215 13.53 -20.43 27.44
C ALA A 215 13.61 -19.51 28.66
N TRP A 216 14.18 -18.31 28.50
CA TRP A 216 14.37 -17.35 29.58
C TRP A 216 13.74 -15.99 29.26
N ASN A 217 13.32 -15.27 30.31
CA ASN A 217 12.68 -13.97 30.17
C ASN A 217 13.73 -12.87 29.88
N VAL A 218 13.63 -12.24 28.71
CA VAL A 218 14.63 -11.26 28.24
C VAL A 218 14.79 -10.12 29.22
N TYR A 219 13.69 -9.53 29.65
CA TYR A 219 13.75 -8.37 30.53
C TYR A 219 14.44 -8.69 31.86
N GLN A 220 14.21 -9.87 32.45
CA GLN A 220 14.84 -10.25 33.71
C GLN A 220 16.37 -10.35 33.60
N TYR A 221 16.89 -10.94 32.52
CA TYR A 221 18.33 -11.08 32.32
C TYR A 221 18.98 -9.79 31.81
N MET A 222 18.28 -9.00 31.00
CA MET A 222 18.76 -7.66 30.64
C MET A 222 18.76 -6.72 31.86
N LEU A 223 17.79 -6.88 32.78
CA LEU A 223 17.78 -6.19 34.07
C LEU A 223 19.00 -6.58 34.90
N LYS A 224 19.33 -7.87 34.99
CA LYS A 224 20.55 -8.36 35.63
C LYS A 224 21.81 -7.77 35.00
N LEU A 225 21.91 -7.78 33.67
CA LEU A 225 23.06 -7.28 32.92
C LEU A 225 23.28 -5.77 33.11
N GLY A 226 22.25 -4.97 32.84
CA GLY A 226 22.33 -3.52 33.01
C GLY A 226 22.59 -3.11 34.45
N SER A 227 21.98 -3.79 35.42
CA SER A 227 22.19 -3.47 36.84
C SER A 227 23.53 -3.93 37.37
N GLN A 228 24.08 -5.04 36.89
CA GLN A 228 25.45 -5.48 37.20
C GLN A 228 26.47 -4.44 36.70
N ALA A 229 26.33 -3.98 35.46
CA ALA A 229 27.23 -3.00 34.87
C ALA A 229 27.17 -1.65 35.62
N VAL A 230 25.96 -1.16 35.86
CA VAL A 230 25.74 0.09 36.61
C VAL A 230 26.15 -0.05 38.08
N GLY A 231 25.96 -1.21 38.70
CA GLY A 231 26.44 -1.50 40.05
C GLY A 231 27.96 -1.33 40.14
N LYS A 232 28.71 -1.94 39.21
CA LYS A 232 30.17 -1.83 39.14
C LYS A 232 30.60 -0.38 38.85
N LEU A 233 29.99 0.25 37.85
CA LEU A 233 30.45 1.54 37.29
C LEU A 233 29.94 2.77 38.06
N THR A 234 28.81 2.66 38.75
CA THR A 234 28.27 3.76 39.57
C THR A 234 28.65 3.60 41.03
N LEU A 235 28.49 2.39 41.59
CA LEU A 235 28.59 2.15 43.04
C LEU A 235 29.86 1.41 43.44
N GLY A 236 30.65 0.90 42.48
CA GLY A 236 31.81 0.05 42.78
C GLY A 236 31.41 -1.32 43.36
N LEU A 237 30.18 -1.78 43.11
CA LEU A 237 29.63 -3.01 43.66
C LEU A 237 29.41 -4.07 42.58
N ASP A 238 29.85 -5.29 42.83
CA ASP A 238 29.48 -6.45 42.03
C ASP A 238 28.22 -7.10 42.63
N PHE A 239 27.11 -7.10 41.90
CA PHE A 239 25.83 -7.65 42.37
C PHE A 239 25.71 -9.16 42.20
N GLN A 240 26.73 -9.82 41.62
CA GLN A 240 26.80 -11.28 41.48
C GLN A 240 25.61 -11.89 40.72
N HIS A 241 25.02 -11.15 39.77
CA HIS A 241 23.82 -11.60 39.04
C HIS A 241 24.04 -12.78 38.07
N PHE A 242 25.29 -13.08 37.73
CA PHE A 242 25.68 -14.11 36.75
C PHE A 242 26.60 -15.19 37.35
N THR A 243 26.48 -15.46 38.65
CA THR A 243 27.20 -16.59 39.29
C THR A 243 26.61 -17.95 38.90
N GLU A 244 25.28 -18.00 38.69
CA GLU A 244 24.53 -19.17 38.21
C GLU A 244 23.19 -18.72 37.59
N PRO A 245 22.53 -19.52 36.73
CA PRO A 245 21.27 -19.13 36.09
C PRO A 245 20.16 -18.67 37.05
N GLY A 246 20.08 -19.30 38.23
CA GLY A 246 19.11 -19.01 39.28
C GLY A 246 19.47 -17.87 40.24
N ALA A 247 20.61 -17.18 40.04
CA ALA A 247 21.06 -16.14 40.97
C ALA A 247 19.98 -15.06 41.18
N PRO A 248 19.64 -14.71 42.43
CA PRO A 248 18.58 -13.74 42.69
C PRO A 248 19.00 -12.32 42.27
N VAL A 249 18.02 -11.48 41.92
CA VAL A 249 18.25 -10.05 41.70
C VAL A 249 18.61 -9.39 43.04
N HIS A 250 19.68 -8.58 43.06
CA HIS A 250 20.16 -7.90 44.24
C HIS A 250 19.10 -6.97 44.85
N GLU A 251 19.07 -6.88 46.20
CA GLU A 251 18.06 -6.14 46.97
C GLU A 251 17.86 -4.71 46.44
N MET A 252 18.96 -3.99 46.19
CA MET A 252 18.92 -2.61 45.68
C MET A 252 18.18 -2.49 44.34
N VAL A 253 18.40 -3.44 43.43
CA VAL A 253 17.80 -3.44 42.09
C VAL A 253 16.30 -3.71 42.19
N HIS A 254 15.92 -4.70 43.01
CA HIS A 254 14.52 -4.99 43.30
C HIS A 254 13.82 -3.78 43.94
N ALA A 255 14.45 -3.16 44.95
CA ALA A 255 13.89 -1.99 45.65
C ALA A 255 13.67 -0.80 44.70
N ILE A 256 14.62 -0.51 43.81
CA ILE A 256 14.47 0.58 42.84
C ILE A 256 13.36 0.27 41.82
N ALA A 257 13.31 -0.95 41.27
CA ALA A 257 12.27 -1.33 40.31
C ALA A 257 10.86 -1.26 40.93
N GLU A 258 10.72 -1.72 42.18
CA GLU A 258 9.49 -1.64 42.93
C GLU A 258 9.11 -0.17 43.24
N MET A 259 10.07 0.68 43.60
CA MET A 259 9.86 2.11 43.81
C MET A 259 9.24 2.79 42.58
N LEU A 260 9.70 2.45 41.38
CA LEU A 260 9.17 3.00 40.12
C LEU A 260 7.74 2.53 39.85
N SER A 261 7.44 1.25 40.10
CA SER A 261 6.08 0.70 39.98
C SER A 261 5.11 1.39 40.95
N LEU A 262 5.51 1.51 42.21
CA LEU A 262 4.73 2.19 43.25
C LEU A 262 4.55 3.68 42.95
N ASN A 263 5.56 4.37 42.38
CA ASN A 263 5.40 5.77 41.96
C ASN A 263 4.28 5.93 40.94
N LYS A 264 4.27 5.09 39.91
CA LYS A 264 3.25 5.15 38.86
C LYS A 264 1.88 4.85 39.41
N GLU A 265 1.76 3.83 40.27
CA GLU A 265 0.50 3.51 40.96
C GLU A 265 0.00 4.70 41.80
N VAL A 266 0.86 5.24 42.67
CA VAL A 266 0.51 6.35 43.57
C VAL A 266 0.13 7.61 42.80
N THR A 267 0.91 7.96 41.77
CA THR A 267 0.68 9.17 40.97
C THR A 267 -0.58 9.04 40.11
N SER A 268 -0.90 7.83 39.64
CA SER A 268 -2.11 7.59 38.83
C SER A 268 -3.41 7.73 39.63
N LYS A 269 -3.37 7.67 40.98
CA LYS A 269 -4.54 7.65 41.87
C LYS A 269 -4.85 8.99 42.56
N GLY A 270 -4.12 10.07 42.21
CA GLY A 270 -4.34 11.42 42.74
C GLY A 270 -3.76 11.69 44.15
N ASP A 271 -3.84 12.94 44.60
CA ASP A 271 -3.14 13.43 45.81
C ASP A 271 -3.65 12.84 47.13
N TRP A 272 -4.95 12.53 47.22
CA TRP A 272 -5.52 11.94 48.42
C TRP A 272 -4.94 10.55 48.69
N TYR A 273 -4.72 9.75 47.64
CA TYR A 273 -4.16 8.41 47.76
C TYR A 273 -2.72 8.46 48.25
N ALA A 274 -1.90 9.38 47.72
CA ALA A 274 -0.50 9.55 48.13
C ALA A 274 -0.32 9.84 49.64
N LYS A 275 -1.34 10.41 50.29
CA LYS A 275 -1.33 10.76 51.72
C LYS A 275 -1.71 9.61 52.65
N LEU A 276 -2.15 8.45 52.14
CA LEU A 276 -2.55 7.33 52.99
C LEU A 276 -1.36 6.76 53.80
N PRO A 277 -1.55 6.43 55.09
CA PRO A 277 -0.51 5.90 55.96
C PRO A 277 -0.32 4.38 55.84
N PHE A 278 -0.93 3.73 54.84
CA PHE A 278 -0.85 2.29 54.57
C PHE A 278 -0.84 2.03 53.05
N GLY A 279 -0.68 0.78 52.64
CA GLY A 279 -0.67 0.41 51.21
C GLY A 279 0.55 0.93 50.44
N ALA A 280 0.40 1.07 49.12
CA ALA A 280 1.45 1.50 48.20
C ALA A 280 2.13 2.83 48.60
N PRO A 281 1.42 3.88 49.08
CA PRO A 281 2.05 5.13 49.50
C PRO A 281 3.01 4.98 50.69
N LYS A 282 2.64 4.20 51.72
CA LYS A 282 3.55 3.92 52.84
C LYS A 282 4.74 3.08 52.37
N ARG A 283 4.50 2.05 51.57
CA ARG A 283 5.55 1.18 51.01
C ARG A 283 6.56 1.99 50.20
N LEU A 284 6.08 2.91 49.35
CA LEU A 284 6.93 3.84 48.58
C LEU A 284 7.83 4.69 49.48
N ARG A 285 7.28 5.27 50.57
CA ARG A 285 8.08 6.06 51.53
C ARG A 285 9.14 5.21 52.25
N THR A 286 8.77 4.02 52.72
CA THR A 286 9.70 3.10 53.39
C THR A 286 10.83 2.65 52.45
N LEU A 287 10.50 2.34 51.19
CA LEU A 287 11.46 1.85 50.22
C LEU A 287 12.49 2.93 49.82
N LYS A 288 12.06 4.19 49.72
CA LYS A 288 12.96 5.33 49.52
C LYS A 288 14.04 5.41 50.61
N SER A 289 13.65 5.33 51.88
CA SER A 289 14.61 5.36 53.00
C SER A 289 15.57 4.17 52.95
N ARG A 290 15.08 2.97 52.62
CA ARG A 290 15.95 1.78 52.48
C ARG A 290 16.98 1.92 51.35
N ILE A 291 16.58 2.47 50.21
CA ILE A 291 17.50 2.73 49.08
C ILE A 291 18.57 3.76 49.47
N GLU A 292 18.17 4.81 50.18
CA GLU A 292 19.08 5.84 50.68
C GLU A 292 20.15 5.26 51.61
N GLU A 293 19.76 4.39 52.55
CA GLU A 293 20.69 3.65 53.43
C GLU A 293 21.70 2.82 52.63
N MET A 294 21.23 2.01 51.67
CA MET A 294 22.11 1.13 50.89
C MET A 294 23.15 1.90 50.06
N VAL A 295 22.77 3.05 49.47
CA VAL A 295 23.72 3.89 48.73
C VAL A 295 24.67 4.61 49.68
N GLN A 296 24.20 5.04 50.85
CA GLN A 296 25.06 5.65 51.86
C GLN A 296 26.15 4.68 52.34
N ASP A 297 25.83 3.39 52.48
CA ASP A 297 26.79 2.33 52.84
C ASP A 297 27.86 2.11 51.76
N SER A 298 27.48 2.18 50.49
CA SER A 298 28.42 2.12 49.35
C SER A 298 29.42 3.29 49.38
N ILE A 299 28.93 4.53 49.58
CA ILE A 299 29.79 5.72 49.69
C ILE A 299 30.77 5.59 50.86
N ASN A 300 30.29 5.12 52.02
CA ASN A 300 31.12 4.95 53.21
C ASN A 300 32.23 3.91 53.02
N SER A 301 31.98 2.90 52.18
CA SER A 301 32.96 1.85 51.88
C SER A 301 34.09 2.36 50.97
N ALA A 302 33.76 3.15 49.95
CA ALA A 302 34.75 3.72 49.03
C ALA A 302 35.67 4.77 49.68
N ALA A 303 35.16 5.58 50.60
CA ALA A 303 35.92 6.64 51.27
C ALA A 303 37.10 6.13 52.14
N ARG A 304 37.15 4.83 52.46
CA ARG A 304 38.19 4.23 53.32
C ARG A 304 39.52 3.96 52.61
N GLY A 305 39.59 4.10 51.28
CA GLY A 305 40.76 3.76 50.46
C GLY A 305 41.89 4.78 50.38
N GLY A 306 41.73 5.99 50.96
CA GLY A 306 42.70 7.09 50.83
C GLY A 306 42.66 7.73 49.43
N ILE A 307 42.18 8.97 49.34
CA ILE A 307 41.84 9.58 48.05
C ILE A 307 42.41 11.01 47.96
N THR A 308 43.00 11.34 46.81
CA THR A 308 43.50 12.67 46.48
C THR A 308 42.44 13.47 45.74
N ASP A 309 42.27 14.74 46.11
CA ASP A 309 41.38 15.66 45.41
C ASP A 309 41.92 15.99 44.02
N LEU A 310 41.06 15.90 43.01
CA LEU A 310 41.41 16.13 41.61
C LEU A 310 40.38 17.04 40.93
N PRO A 311 40.81 17.89 39.96
CA PRO A 311 39.90 18.65 39.12
C PRO A 311 38.88 17.73 38.42
N LEU A 312 37.65 18.24 38.19
CA LEU A 312 36.53 17.44 37.65
C LEU A 312 36.89 16.52 36.47
N GLN A 313 37.64 17.00 35.47
CA GLN A 313 37.97 16.20 34.29
C GLN A 313 39.05 15.15 34.55
N GLU A 314 40.03 15.45 35.40
CA GLU A 314 41.09 14.51 35.79
C GLU A 314 40.51 13.41 36.69
N ALA A 315 39.68 13.80 37.67
CA ALA A 315 38.93 12.87 38.51
C ALA A 315 38.12 11.86 37.67
N ALA A 316 37.51 12.31 36.57
CA ALA A 316 36.69 11.45 35.71
C ALA A 316 37.51 10.41 34.91
N LEU A 317 38.82 10.59 34.77
CA LEU A 317 39.73 9.68 34.05
C LEU A 317 40.55 8.79 34.97
N GLU A 318 40.70 9.18 36.23
CA GLU A 318 41.39 8.41 37.28
C GLU A 318 40.42 7.53 38.10
N ALA A 319 39.16 7.94 38.19
CA ALA A 319 38.17 7.23 39.00
C ALA A 319 37.69 5.94 38.34
N SER A 320 37.69 4.87 39.12
CA SER A 320 37.22 3.54 38.72
C SER A 320 35.69 3.44 38.56
N ASN A 321 34.94 4.29 39.26
CA ASN A 321 33.47 4.35 39.25
C ASN A 321 32.97 5.74 39.72
N MET A 322 31.67 5.99 39.65
CA MET A 322 31.08 7.29 40.00
C MET A 322 31.18 7.66 41.48
N VAL A 323 31.19 6.69 42.40
CA VAL A 323 31.41 6.97 43.83
C VAL A 323 32.84 7.45 44.06
N ASP A 324 33.83 6.75 43.50
CA ASP A 324 35.24 7.14 43.54
C ASP A 324 35.46 8.52 42.91
N TYR A 325 34.82 8.78 41.76
CA TYR A 325 34.78 10.09 41.11
C TYR A 325 34.25 11.17 42.05
N ALA A 326 33.07 10.95 42.64
CA ALA A 326 32.41 11.95 43.47
C ALA A 326 33.22 12.30 44.72
N ILE A 327 34.01 11.35 45.24
CA ILE A 327 34.89 11.58 46.38
C ILE A 327 36.16 12.33 45.96
N ARG A 328 36.69 12.15 44.75
CA ARG A 328 37.87 12.88 44.21
C ARG A 328 37.55 14.29 43.73
N ALA A 329 36.45 14.44 43.00
CA ALA A 329 36.16 15.58 42.16
C ALA A 329 36.00 16.88 42.96
N THR A 330 36.81 17.88 42.62
CA THR A 330 36.67 19.27 43.08
C THR A 330 36.48 20.22 41.91
N ASP A 331 35.77 21.30 42.14
CA ASP A 331 35.64 22.37 41.15
C ASP A 331 36.84 23.34 41.16
N SER A 332 36.77 24.39 40.33
CA SER A 332 37.82 25.42 40.25
C SER A 332 38.06 26.20 41.54
N LYS A 333 37.19 26.08 42.55
CA LYS A 333 37.33 26.70 43.87
C LYS A 333 37.79 25.69 44.94
N GLY A 334 37.99 24.43 44.57
CA GLY A 334 38.27 23.35 45.51
C GLY A 334 37.03 22.81 46.25
N GLU A 335 35.82 23.18 45.83
CA GLU A 335 34.58 22.73 46.44
C GLU A 335 34.15 21.36 45.88
N LYS A 336 33.46 20.55 46.68
CA LYS A 336 32.92 19.23 46.30
C LYS A 336 31.39 19.25 46.16
N LEU A 337 30.82 18.23 45.53
CA LEU A 337 29.39 17.97 45.57
C LEU A 337 28.96 17.74 47.04
N PRO A 338 27.99 18.49 47.59
CA PRO A 338 27.56 18.32 48.96
C PRO A 338 27.10 16.89 49.24
N LYS A 339 27.50 16.35 50.40
CA LYS A 339 27.23 14.95 50.79
C LYS A 339 25.74 14.61 50.73
N GLU A 340 24.88 15.53 51.17
CA GLU A 340 23.43 15.37 51.17
C GLU A 340 22.83 15.26 49.75
N SER A 341 23.42 15.96 48.77
CA SER A 341 23.02 15.86 47.36
C SER A 341 23.62 14.64 46.66
N LEU A 342 24.80 14.21 47.09
CA LEU A 342 25.53 13.08 46.49
C LEU A 342 24.73 11.77 46.55
N VAL A 343 24.12 11.45 47.70
CA VAL A 343 23.38 10.19 47.87
C VAL A 343 22.26 10.07 46.84
N TRP A 344 21.38 11.07 46.76
CA TRP A 344 20.25 11.04 45.83
C TRP A 344 20.66 11.22 44.36
N ALA A 345 21.76 11.92 44.09
CA ALA A 345 22.35 11.98 42.76
C ALA A 345 22.81 10.59 42.29
N LEU A 346 23.47 9.81 43.16
CA LEU A 346 23.88 8.43 42.88
C LEU A 346 22.69 7.47 42.79
N VAL A 347 21.69 7.56 43.67
CA VAL A 347 20.45 6.78 43.57
C VAL A 347 19.79 6.98 42.20
N VAL A 348 19.70 8.22 41.73
CA VAL A 348 19.15 8.53 40.41
C VAL A 348 20.05 7.99 39.30
N ALA A 349 21.37 8.17 39.38
CA ALA A 349 22.30 7.66 38.37
C ALA A 349 22.21 6.13 38.25
N THR A 350 22.20 5.42 39.38
CA THR A 350 22.04 3.97 39.44
C THR A 350 20.69 3.56 38.86
N GLY A 351 19.58 4.07 39.41
CA GLY A 351 18.25 3.64 39.00
C GLY A 351 17.90 3.99 37.55
N ALA A 352 18.21 5.21 37.11
CA ALA A 352 17.99 5.62 35.73
C ALA A 352 18.90 4.86 34.76
N GLY A 353 20.17 4.62 35.13
CA GLY A 353 21.14 3.89 34.32
C GLY A 353 20.66 2.49 33.98
N PHE A 354 20.40 1.65 34.99
CA PHE A 354 20.08 0.26 34.67
C PHE A 354 18.67 0.07 34.15
N THR A 355 17.65 0.78 34.68
CA THR A 355 16.25 0.49 34.27
C THR A 355 15.99 0.85 32.81
N THR A 356 16.58 1.95 32.34
CA THR A 356 16.43 2.39 30.94
C THR A 356 17.28 1.57 29.99
N THR A 357 18.57 1.32 30.31
CA THR A 357 19.44 0.47 29.48
C THR A 357 18.89 -0.95 29.38
N SER A 358 18.42 -1.55 30.48
CA SER A 358 17.85 -2.91 30.46
C SER A 358 16.60 -3.01 29.59
N SER A 359 15.74 -2.00 29.63
CA SER A 359 14.55 -1.94 28.77
C SER A 359 14.94 -1.78 27.30
N LEU A 360 15.94 -0.93 27.00
CA LEU A 360 16.45 -0.74 25.64
C LEU A 360 17.08 -2.03 25.10
N LEU A 361 17.94 -2.71 25.87
CA LEU A 361 18.51 -4.01 25.51
C LEU A 361 17.43 -5.04 25.22
N SER A 362 16.36 -5.06 26.02
CA SER A 362 15.22 -5.95 25.79
C SER A 362 14.50 -5.64 24.48
N TRP A 363 14.31 -4.35 24.14
CA TRP A 363 13.73 -3.94 22.87
C TRP A 363 14.65 -4.16 21.67
N LEU A 364 15.97 -4.14 21.87
CA LEU A 364 16.96 -4.50 20.85
C LEU A 364 16.88 -5.99 20.56
N ILE A 365 16.88 -6.86 21.58
CA ILE A 365 16.69 -8.31 21.40
C ILE A 365 15.33 -8.59 20.76
N TYR A 366 14.26 -7.91 21.20
CA TYR A 366 12.96 -7.99 20.52
C TYR A 366 13.08 -7.64 19.02
N GLY A 367 13.85 -6.61 18.69
CA GLY A 367 14.10 -6.20 17.31
C GLY A 367 14.88 -7.23 16.49
N LEU A 368 15.79 -8.00 17.11
CA LEU A 368 16.53 -9.09 16.46
C LEU A 368 15.60 -10.21 16.01
N VAL A 369 14.67 -10.59 16.88
CA VAL A 369 13.86 -11.81 16.71
C VAL A 369 12.47 -11.57 16.13
N THR A 370 12.01 -10.32 16.12
CA THR A 370 10.69 -9.96 15.58
C THR A 370 10.77 -9.40 14.18
N TYR A 371 11.88 -8.74 13.83
CA TYR A 371 12.05 -8.13 12.52
C TYR A 371 13.03 -8.97 11.70
N PRO A 372 12.57 -9.63 10.62
CA PRO A 372 13.40 -10.54 9.84
C PRO A 372 14.70 -9.90 9.33
N GLY A 373 15.79 -10.67 9.31
CA GLY A 373 17.07 -10.26 8.75
C GLY A 373 17.90 -9.32 9.65
N MET A 374 17.39 -8.85 10.79
CA MET A 374 18.10 -7.86 11.61
C MET A 374 19.31 -8.47 12.33
N GLN A 375 19.15 -9.68 12.89
CA GLN A 375 20.22 -10.39 13.58
C GLN A 375 21.35 -10.77 12.62
N GLU A 376 21.00 -11.28 11.44
CA GLU A 376 21.93 -11.69 10.39
C GLU A 376 22.72 -10.51 9.85
N ARG A 377 22.05 -9.37 9.60
CA ARG A 377 22.71 -8.15 9.14
C ARG A 377 23.67 -7.57 10.18
N LEU A 378 23.31 -7.64 11.47
CA LEU A 378 24.22 -7.22 12.54
C LEU A 378 25.42 -8.16 12.61
N LEU A 379 25.20 -9.47 12.60
CA LEU A 379 26.29 -10.45 12.60
C LEU A 379 27.21 -10.28 11.39
N GLN A 380 26.64 -10.11 10.18
CA GLN A 380 27.40 -9.86 8.96
C GLN A 380 28.24 -8.59 9.07
N GLU A 381 27.70 -7.51 9.64
CA GLU A 381 28.47 -6.29 9.89
C GLU A 381 29.66 -6.53 10.85
N LEU A 382 29.50 -7.36 11.88
CA LEU A 382 30.61 -7.75 12.76
C LEU A 382 31.70 -8.50 11.99
N VAL A 383 31.30 -9.48 11.17
CA VAL A 383 32.19 -10.28 10.33
C VAL A 383 32.93 -9.40 9.32
N ASP A 384 32.24 -8.50 8.63
CA ASP A 384 32.81 -7.59 7.63
C ASP A 384 33.85 -6.63 8.23
N ASN A 385 33.71 -6.31 9.53
CA ASN A 385 34.67 -5.50 10.27
C ASN A 385 35.77 -6.33 10.97
N GLY A 386 35.81 -7.65 10.74
CA GLY A 386 36.82 -8.54 11.32
C GLY A 386 36.69 -8.71 12.84
N ILE A 387 35.51 -8.48 13.40
CA ILE A 387 35.24 -8.66 14.83
C ILE A 387 35.10 -10.16 15.12
N THR A 388 35.78 -10.60 16.17
CA THR A 388 35.77 -11.96 16.71
C THR A 388 35.29 -11.98 18.16
N GLU A 389 35.11 -13.18 18.72
CA GLU A 389 34.76 -13.38 20.13
C GLU A 389 35.69 -12.63 21.09
N ASP A 390 37.00 -12.73 20.85
CA ASP A 390 38.06 -12.14 21.68
C ASP A 390 38.29 -10.65 21.41
N THR A 391 37.56 -10.04 20.47
CA THR A 391 37.79 -8.63 20.11
C THR A 391 37.43 -7.70 21.26
N GLU A 392 38.33 -6.78 21.61
CA GLU A 392 38.04 -5.68 22.54
C GLU A 392 37.27 -4.57 21.82
N LEU A 393 36.02 -4.32 22.23
CA LEU A 393 35.13 -3.35 21.59
C LEU A 393 35.48 -1.92 22.04
N THR A 394 36.49 -1.34 21.39
CA THR A 394 36.86 0.05 21.58
C THR A 394 35.87 0.99 20.88
N ALA A 395 35.88 2.28 21.27
CA ALA A 395 35.06 3.29 20.61
C ALA A 395 35.30 3.36 19.10
N GLU A 396 36.56 3.22 18.66
CA GLU A 396 36.95 3.25 17.25
C GLU A 396 36.36 2.09 16.45
N ILE A 397 36.16 0.92 17.08
CA ILE A 397 35.48 -0.22 16.46
C ILE A 397 33.99 0.03 16.41
N THR A 398 33.39 0.43 17.54
CA THR A 398 31.93 0.67 17.60
C THR A 398 31.46 1.83 16.71
N ASP A 399 32.35 2.76 16.35
CA ASP A 399 32.06 3.85 15.42
C ASP A 399 32.03 3.39 13.93
N LYS A 400 32.59 2.21 13.62
CA LYS A 400 32.51 1.60 12.28
C LYS A 400 31.25 0.77 12.04
N LEU A 401 30.51 0.45 13.11
CA LEU A 401 29.30 -0.37 13.07
C LEU A 401 28.08 0.50 12.71
N VAL A 402 28.02 0.89 11.43
CA VAL A 402 27.04 1.84 10.90
C VAL A 402 25.62 1.27 10.95
N PHE A 403 25.44 0.00 10.63
CA PHE A 403 24.14 -0.68 10.70
C PHE A 403 23.70 -0.85 12.14
N GLN A 404 24.59 -1.21 13.07
CA GLN A 404 24.28 -1.21 14.50
C GLN A 404 23.71 0.13 14.97
N ASP A 405 24.31 1.25 14.56
CA ASP A 405 23.81 2.58 14.91
C ASP A 405 22.40 2.85 14.37
N LYS A 406 22.14 2.43 13.13
CA LYS A 406 20.82 2.55 12.51
C LYS A 406 19.78 1.67 13.20
N PHE A 407 20.16 0.44 13.57
CA PHE A 407 19.31 -0.51 14.27
C PHE A 407 18.94 0.00 15.66
N ILE A 408 19.91 0.53 16.41
CA ILE A 408 19.65 1.16 17.71
C ILE A 408 18.70 2.33 17.56
N LYS A 409 18.92 3.21 16.58
CA LYS A 409 18.06 4.37 16.36
C LYS A 409 16.63 3.98 15.98
N GLU A 410 16.46 3.00 15.09
CA GLU A 410 15.13 2.54 14.69
C GLU A 410 14.41 1.82 15.84
N THR A 411 15.14 1.07 16.67
CA THR A 411 14.61 0.48 17.91
C THR A 411 14.17 1.56 18.89
N GLN A 412 14.99 2.57 19.13
CA GLN A 412 14.62 3.71 19.97
C GLN A 412 13.42 4.47 19.41
N ARG A 413 13.26 4.58 18.10
CA ARG A 413 12.09 5.23 17.49
C ARG A 413 10.81 4.43 17.71
N ARG A 414 10.83 3.12 17.43
CA ARG A 414 9.63 2.26 17.56
C ARG A 414 9.29 1.94 19.01
N HIS A 415 10.31 1.66 19.80
CA HIS A 415 10.21 0.99 21.10
C HIS A 415 10.98 1.72 22.20
N ASN A 416 10.92 3.06 22.20
CA ASN A 416 11.60 3.85 23.21
C ASN A 416 11.16 3.44 24.63
N PRO A 417 12.08 3.10 25.56
CA PRO A 417 11.71 2.87 26.95
C PRO A 417 11.03 4.09 27.61
N SER A 418 11.44 5.30 27.23
CA SER A 418 10.91 6.56 27.77
C SER A 418 9.77 7.11 26.92
N PHE A 419 8.71 7.62 27.55
CA PHE A 419 7.52 8.09 26.84
C PHE A 419 6.94 9.45 27.29
N GLN A 420 7.21 9.93 28.50
CA GLN A 420 6.49 11.11 29.06
C GLN A 420 7.36 12.11 29.88
N PRO A 421 8.40 12.73 29.30
CA PRO A 421 9.18 13.78 29.98
C PRO A 421 8.46 15.14 30.05
N GLY A 422 7.65 15.38 31.08
CA GLY A 422 6.89 16.63 31.25
C GLY A 422 7.70 17.90 31.55
N ARG A 423 7.13 19.06 31.20
CA ARG A 423 7.58 20.41 31.61
C ARG A 423 6.38 21.26 32.01
N THR A 424 6.63 22.31 32.77
CA THR A 424 5.58 23.13 33.39
C THR A 424 5.63 24.55 32.85
N ALA A 425 4.47 25.06 32.44
CA ALA A 425 4.32 26.43 31.97
C ALA A 425 4.55 27.43 33.12
N LYS A 426 5.35 28.47 32.87
CA LYS A 426 5.72 29.51 33.85
C LYS A 426 4.76 30.70 33.87
N ALA A 427 3.99 30.87 32.80
CA ALA A 427 2.97 31.91 32.63
C ALA A 427 1.81 31.37 31.79
N ASP A 428 0.69 32.10 31.77
CA ASP A 428 -0.32 31.91 30.73
C ASP A 428 0.33 32.27 29.39
N LEU A 429 0.28 31.37 28.42
CA LEU A 429 1.00 31.51 27.16
C LEU A 429 0.19 30.97 25.98
N VAL A 430 0.60 31.34 24.77
CA VAL A 430 0.00 30.83 23.53
C VAL A 430 1.08 30.14 22.68
N LEU A 431 0.89 28.85 22.43
CA LEU A 431 1.74 28.01 21.57
C LEU A 431 1.38 28.17 20.08
N PRO A 432 2.27 27.74 19.17
CA PRO A 432 1.95 27.58 17.75
C PRO A 432 0.63 26.86 17.51
N GLY A 433 -0.11 27.23 16.46
CA GLY A 433 -1.47 26.75 16.18
C GLY A 433 -2.57 27.40 17.02
N GLY A 434 -2.23 28.36 17.88
CA GLY A 434 -3.18 29.12 18.71
C GLY A 434 -3.62 28.39 19.97
N TYR A 435 -2.79 27.51 20.54
CA TYR A 435 -3.14 26.80 21.77
C TYR A 435 -2.78 27.60 23.02
N LYS A 436 -3.79 28.05 23.75
CA LYS A 436 -3.65 28.73 25.04
C LYS A 436 -3.36 27.71 26.13
N ILE A 437 -2.28 27.91 26.87
CA ILE A 437 -1.85 27.05 27.97
C ILE A 437 -1.81 27.89 29.25
N PRO A 438 -2.60 27.55 30.28
CA PRO A 438 -2.56 28.23 31.57
C PRO A 438 -1.22 28.02 32.29
N LYS A 439 -0.83 29.01 33.10
CA LYS A 439 0.29 28.90 34.03
C LYS A 439 0.18 27.66 34.90
N ASP A 440 1.33 27.08 35.24
CA ASP A 440 1.47 25.86 36.04
C ASP A 440 0.92 24.58 35.38
N SER A 441 0.44 24.65 34.12
CA SER A 441 0.07 23.48 33.34
C SER A 441 1.28 22.61 33.01
N VAL A 442 1.14 21.29 33.15
CA VAL A 442 2.17 20.33 32.72
C VAL A 442 1.90 19.90 31.29
N VAL A 443 2.85 20.16 30.40
CA VAL A 443 2.84 19.73 29.00
C VAL A 443 3.87 18.61 28.82
N ILE A 444 3.44 17.51 28.21
CA ILE A 444 4.21 16.29 28.02
C ILE A 444 4.43 16.10 26.51
N PRO A 445 5.67 16.28 26.02
CA PRO A 445 6.07 15.80 24.71
C PRO A 445 6.04 14.26 24.69
N ALA A 446 5.09 13.71 23.95
CA ALA A 446 4.77 12.30 23.99
C ALA A 446 5.70 11.52 23.03
N LEU A 447 6.90 11.16 23.52
CA LEU A 447 8.01 10.68 22.68
C LEU A 447 7.61 9.55 21.74
N HIS A 448 6.91 8.54 22.27
CA HIS A 448 6.43 7.40 21.47
C HIS A 448 5.54 7.85 20.30
N HIS A 449 4.64 8.80 20.54
CA HIS A 449 3.72 9.29 19.52
C HIS A 449 4.40 10.23 18.51
N ILE A 450 5.40 11.01 18.93
CA ILE A 450 6.24 11.80 18.01
C ILE A 450 7.03 10.87 17.08
N HIS A 451 7.67 9.84 17.66
CA HIS A 451 8.53 8.91 16.91
C HIS A 451 7.75 8.00 15.98
N ASN A 452 6.44 7.89 16.17
CA ASN A 452 5.54 7.07 15.36
C ASN A 452 4.45 7.88 14.65
N ASN A 453 4.56 9.20 14.64
CA ASN A 453 3.61 10.08 13.96
C ASN A 453 3.70 9.87 12.43
N PRO A 454 2.62 9.46 11.73
CA PRO A 454 2.62 9.26 10.28
C PRO A 454 2.88 10.54 9.48
N GLU A 455 2.61 11.72 10.03
CA GLU A 455 2.95 13.00 9.40
C GLU A 455 4.46 13.27 9.41
N LEU A 456 5.17 12.70 10.40
CA LEU A 456 6.62 12.86 10.53
C LEU A 456 7.36 11.71 9.85
N TRP A 457 6.90 10.47 9.99
CA TRP A 457 7.64 9.28 9.57
C TRP A 457 6.90 8.52 8.48
N ASP A 458 7.55 8.32 7.33
CA ASP A 458 6.98 7.45 6.29
C ASP A 458 6.90 6.01 6.81
N ASN A 459 5.71 5.41 6.68
CA ASN A 459 5.41 4.05 7.14
C ASN A 459 5.88 3.81 8.58
N PRO A 460 5.32 4.53 9.57
CA PRO A 460 5.86 4.57 10.92
C PRO A 460 5.85 3.21 11.61
N GLY A 461 4.92 2.33 11.23
CA GLY A 461 4.82 0.96 11.74
C GLY A 461 5.89 0.00 11.21
N ARG A 462 6.49 0.25 10.04
CA ARG A 462 7.56 -0.59 9.47
C ARG A 462 8.88 -0.31 10.19
N PHE A 463 9.48 -1.34 10.76
CA PHE A 463 10.84 -1.28 11.28
C PHE A 463 11.82 -1.26 10.11
N ASN A 464 12.49 -0.13 9.90
CA ASN A 464 13.42 0.06 8.79
C ASN A 464 14.64 0.86 9.25
N PRO A 465 15.76 0.20 9.62
CA PRO A 465 17.00 0.89 9.96
C PRO A 465 17.60 1.71 8.80
N ASP A 466 17.38 1.33 7.55
CA ASP A 466 18.00 2.03 6.40
C ASP A 466 17.39 3.40 6.14
N ARG A 467 16.26 3.74 6.78
CA ARG A 467 15.64 5.07 6.66
C ARG A 467 16.58 6.20 7.08
N TRP A 468 17.49 5.95 8.02
CA TRP A 468 18.33 6.99 8.64
C TRP A 468 19.29 7.69 7.66
N ASP A 469 19.54 7.11 6.50
CA ASP A 469 20.42 7.71 5.48
C ASP A 469 19.70 8.63 4.50
N THR A 470 18.36 8.57 4.48
CA THR A 470 17.53 9.30 3.52
C THR A 470 17.60 10.82 3.74
N PRO A 471 17.59 11.64 2.66
CA PRO A 471 17.51 13.09 2.77
C PRO A 471 16.31 13.56 3.61
N GLU A 472 15.19 12.83 3.51
CA GLU A 472 13.96 13.12 4.24
C GLU A 472 14.17 12.97 5.75
N VAL A 473 14.83 11.91 6.24
CA VAL A 473 15.19 11.80 7.67
C VAL A 473 16.13 12.90 8.10
N LYS A 474 17.12 13.23 7.28
CA LYS A 474 18.13 14.24 7.61
C LYS A 474 17.55 15.66 7.67
N GLY A 475 16.53 15.96 6.85
CA GLY A 475 15.86 17.26 6.78
C GLY A 475 14.74 17.48 7.81
N ARG A 476 14.38 16.46 8.60
CA ARG A 476 13.29 16.56 9.58
C ARG A 476 13.60 17.54 10.71
N HIS A 477 12.53 18.04 11.34
CA HIS A 477 12.64 18.83 12.55
C HIS A 477 13.43 18.05 13.63
N LYS A 478 14.35 18.72 14.32
CA LYS A 478 15.26 18.07 15.29
C LYS A 478 14.53 17.38 16.44
N ALA A 479 13.33 17.84 16.78
CA ALA A 479 12.49 17.23 17.80
C ALA A 479 11.64 16.04 17.29
N ALA A 480 11.73 15.66 16.02
CA ALA A 480 11.05 14.47 15.48
C ALA A 480 11.66 13.16 15.99
N TYR A 481 12.96 13.18 16.37
CA TYR A 481 13.67 12.05 16.97
C TYR A 481 14.42 12.50 18.23
N ILE A 482 13.88 12.14 19.39
CA ILE A 482 14.31 12.63 20.72
C ILE A 482 14.24 11.51 21.78
N PRO A 483 14.94 10.38 21.59
CA PRO A 483 14.89 9.24 22.51
C PRO A 483 15.36 9.60 23.93
N PHE A 484 16.26 10.58 24.04
CA PHE A 484 16.83 11.08 25.30
C PHE A 484 16.27 12.45 25.71
N ALA A 485 15.09 12.84 25.18
CA ALA A 485 14.59 14.21 25.21
C ALA A 485 15.60 15.21 24.61
N MET A 486 15.43 16.51 24.88
CA MET A 486 16.33 17.57 24.39
C MET A 486 16.43 18.74 25.39
N GLY A 487 17.27 19.72 25.07
CA GLY A 487 17.49 20.93 25.88
C GLY A 487 18.35 20.67 27.13
N GLN A 488 18.37 21.63 28.06
CA GLN A 488 19.22 21.57 29.27
C GLN A 488 18.89 20.39 30.20
N ARG A 489 17.73 19.76 29.99
CA ARG A 489 17.22 18.63 30.78
C ARG A 489 17.23 17.31 29.99
N MET A 490 17.97 17.25 28.88
CA MET A 490 18.24 16.00 28.17
C MET A 490 18.98 15.00 29.09
N CYS A 491 18.90 13.71 28.74
CA CYS A 491 19.53 12.67 29.55
C CYS A 491 21.05 12.90 29.69
N ILE A 492 21.53 13.03 30.92
CA ILE A 492 22.96 13.21 31.21
C ILE A 492 23.79 11.94 30.96
N GLY A 493 23.14 10.76 31.01
CA GLY A 493 23.77 9.46 30.84
C GLY A 493 23.71 8.89 29.42
N PHE A 494 23.33 9.69 28.42
CA PHE A 494 23.08 9.17 27.06
C PHE A 494 24.33 8.52 26.44
N ASN A 495 25.53 9.09 26.64
CA ASN A 495 26.78 8.49 26.16
C ASN A 495 27.03 7.14 26.83
N PHE A 496 26.80 7.06 28.13
CA PHE A 496 26.99 5.84 28.91
C PHE A 496 26.05 4.73 28.44
N ALA A 497 24.75 5.02 28.33
CA ALA A 497 23.76 4.04 27.88
C ALA A 497 23.99 3.56 26.44
N LEU A 498 24.35 4.47 25.52
CA LEU A 498 24.69 4.08 24.15
C LEU A 498 25.96 3.25 24.08
N GLN A 499 26.99 3.57 24.88
CA GLN A 499 28.21 2.77 24.93
C GLN A 499 27.95 1.36 25.48
N GLU A 500 27.17 1.22 26.55
CA GLU A 500 26.78 -0.08 27.10
C GLU A 500 26.12 -0.94 26.02
N VAL A 501 25.11 -0.40 25.34
CA VAL A 501 24.42 -1.10 24.25
C VAL A 501 25.36 -1.42 23.09
N LYS A 502 26.23 -0.47 22.71
CA LYS A 502 27.20 -0.65 21.62
C LYS A 502 28.22 -1.75 21.90
N ILE A 503 28.49 -2.05 23.17
CA ILE A 503 29.40 -3.12 23.60
C ILE A 503 28.65 -4.44 23.81
N PHE A 504 27.50 -4.41 24.49
CA PHE A 504 26.81 -5.64 24.86
C PHE A 504 26.21 -6.33 23.64
N LEU A 505 25.57 -5.57 22.75
CA LEU A 505 24.85 -6.15 21.63
C LEU A 505 25.76 -6.94 20.67
N PRO A 506 26.94 -6.44 20.24
CA PRO A 506 27.84 -7.21 19.40
C PRO A 506 28.40 -8.45 20.08
N LYS A 507 28.74 -8.38 21.39
CA LYS A 507 29.22 -9.53 22.16
C LYS A 507 28.17 -10.63 22.26
N LEU A 508 26.91 -10.26 22.46
CA LEU A 508 25.80 -11.21 22.50
C LEU A 508 25.51 -11.81 21.12
N ILE A 509 25.38 -10.98 20.07
CA ILE A 509 25.06 -11.43 18.71
C ILE A 509 26.19 -12.26 18.09
N TYR A 510 27.46 -12.00 18.42
CA TYR A 510 28.54 -12.83 17.91
C TYR A 510 28.48 -14.26 18.44
N ARG A 511 28.04 -14.43 19.70
CA ARG A 511 28.05 -15.72 20.40
C ARG A 511 26.76 -16.51 20.25
N TYR A 512 25.61 -15.84 20.29
CA TYR A 512 24.31 -16.49 20.37
C TYR A 512 23.34 -16.07 19.27
N ASN A 513 22.67 -17.06 18.69
CA ASN A 513 21.47 -16.84 17.91
C ASN A 513 20.27 -16.78 18.85
N PHE A 514 19.56 -15.66 18.86
CA PHE A 514 18.35 -15.48 19.66
C PHE A 514 17.13 -16.00 18.89
N VAL A 515 16.34 -16.87 19.52
CA VAL A 515 15.09 -17.42 18.97
C VAL A 515 13.94 -17.15 19.92
N ARG A 516 12.87 -16.56 19.38
CA ARG A 516 11.70 -16.20 20.17
C ARG A 516 10.85 -17.42 20.52
N GLU A 517 10.58 -17.57 21.80
CA GLU A 517 9.63 -18.57 22.29
C GLU A 517 8.20 -18.01 22.25
N GLY A 518 7.35 -18.64 21.43
CA GLY A 518 5.94 -18.33 21.27
C GLY A 518 5.60 -17.17 20.32
N ASN A 519 4.37 -17.20 19.78
CA ASN A 519 3.87 -16.25 18.76
C ASN A 519 2.88 -15.20 19.32
N GLY A 520 2.66 -15.16 20.64
CA GLY A 520 1.72 -14.24 21.26
C GLY A 520 2.12 -12.76 21.11
N PRO A 521 1.21 -11.79 21.32
CA PRO A 521 1.58 -10.38 21.36
C PRO A 521 2.52 -10.09 22.54
N ILE A 522 3.42 -9.12 22.37
CA ILE A 522 4.22 -8.63 23.49
C ILE A 522 3.36 -7.74 24.38
N GLU A 523 3.34 -8.08 25.65
CA GLU A 523 2.69 -7.33 26.70
C GLU A 523 3.69 -6.38 27.35
N TYR A 524 3.23 -5.16 27.62
CA TYR A 524 3.96 -4.19 28.42
C TYR A 524 3.17 -3.87 29.69
N ASP A 525 3.86 -3.38 30.72
CA ASP A 525 3.23 -2.98 31.97
C ASP A 525 2.85 -1.50 31.90
N PRO A 526 1.58 -1.12 31.68
CA PRO A 526 1.17 0.28 31.63
C PRO A 526 1.28 1.00 32.98
N MET A 527 1.47 0.23 34.06
CA MET A 527 1.65 0.71 35.42
C MET A 527 3.12 0.78 35.82
N PHE A 528 4.05 0.63 34.87
CA PHE A 528 5.47 0.92 35.09
C PHE A 528 5.87 2.32 34.55
N GLN A 529 6.96 2.87 35.06
CA GLN A 529 7.44 4.20 34.64
C GLN A 529 8.09 4.21 33.24
N LEU A 530 8.45 3.03 32.72
CA LEU A 530 9.09 2.79 31.42
C LEU A 530 8.30 1.75 30.63
N ILE A 531 8.44 1.78 29.29
CA ILE A 531 7.91 0.77 28.39
C ILE A 531 8.91 -0.38 28.30
N ARG A 532 8.49 -1.60 28.64
CA ARG A 532 9.32 -2.81 28.64
C ARG A 532 8.52 -4.03 28.17
N PRO A 533 9.15 -5.01 27.50
CA PRO A 533 8.48 -6.24 27.08
C PRO A 533 8.47 -7.25 28.23
N ASN A 534 7.31 -7.49 28.85
CA ASN A 534 7.22 -8.32 30.06
C ASN A 534 7.23 -9.83 29.76
N ASN A 535 6.61 -10.25 28.66
CA ASN A 535 6.41 -11.65 28.29
C ASN A 535 7.31 -12.08 27.12
N LEU A 536 8.47 -11.45 26.95
CA LEU A 536 9.44 -11.83 25.93
C LEU A 536 10.34 -12.95 26.46
N TYR A 537 10.11 -14.17 25.99
CA TYR A 537 10.93 -15.35 26.30
C TYR A 537 11.77 -15.76 25.08
N GLN A 538 12.99 -16.24 25.31
CA GLN A 538 13.95 -16.60 24.25
C GLN A 538 14.70 -17.89 24.56
N LEU A 539 14.99 -18.64 23.51
CA LEU A 539 16.02 -19.68 23.48
C LEU A 539 17.31 -19.09 22.89
N LEU A 540 18.44 -19.71 23.23
CA LEU A 540 19.76 -19.39 22.67
C LEU A 540 20.21 -20.63 21.89
N ASP A 541 20.83 -20.42 20.72
CA ASP A 541 21.60 -21.46 20.02
C ASP A 541 23.03 -20.95 19.75
N PHE A 542 24.05 -21.76 20.06
CA PHE A 542 25.44 -21.47 19.66
C PHE A 542 25.62 -21.43 18.13
N TYR A 543 26.17 -20.32 17.61
CA TYR A 543 26.47 -20.18 16.18
C TYR A 543 27.45 -21.24 15.64
N ILE A 544 28.37 -21.79 16.47
CA ILE A 544 29.42 -22.70 15.98
C ILE A 544 28.93 -24.14 15.77
N THR A 545 27.80 -24.54 16.37
CA THR A 545 27.27 -25.91 16.22
C THR A 545 26.07 -25.98 15.27
N SER A 546 25.40 -24.86 15.01
CA SER A 546 24.16 -24.81 14.22
C SER A 546 24.30 -24.16 12.84
N TYR A 547 25.50 -23.63 12.49
CA TYR A 547 25.77 -22.97 11.19
C TYR A 547 25.66 -23.88 9.94
N ILE A 548 25.30 -25.15 10.09
CA ILE A 548 25.01 -26.07 8.97
C ILE A 548 23.53 -26.52 8.96
N GLN A 549 22.71 -26.26 9.99
CA GLN A 549 21.38 -26.88 10.09
C GLN A 549 20.20 -26.00 10.52
N THR A 550 20.38 -24.77 11.00
CA THR A 550 19.23 -23.91 11.37
C THR A 550 19.31 -22.52 10.76
N MET A 551 19.31 -22.48 9.42
CA MET A 551 18.60 -21.40 8.74
C MET A 551 17.10 -21.64 8.97
N HIS A 552 16.40 -20.80 9.74
CA HIS A 552 15.01 -20.51 9.34
C HIS A 552 15.11 -20.02 7.91
N PRO A 553 14.36 -20.62 6.97
CA PRO A 553 14.78 -20.66 5.59
C PRO A 553 14.94 -19.23 5.10
N THR A 554 16.19 -18.78 5.03
CA THR A 554 16.58 -17.90 3.94
C THR A 554 16.05 -18.63 2.74
N TRP A 555 15.08 -17.99 2.08
CA TRP A 555 14.55 -18.56 0.88
C TRP A 555 15.77 -18.89 0.02
N SER A 556 15.97 -20.18 -0.24
CA SER A 556 17.05 -20.61 -1.10
C SER A 556 16.49 -20.56 -2.52
N PRO A 557 17.27 -20.05 -3.48
CA PRO A 557 16.86 -20.11 -4.88
C PRO A 557 16.46 -21.54 -5.24
N PRO A 558 15.33 -21.74 -5.95
CA PRO A 558 14.89 -23.08 -6.31
C PRO A 558 16.02 -23.82 -7.02
N ASN A 559 16.32 -25.01 -6.51
CA ASN A 559 17.37 -25.84 -7.08
C ASN A 559 16.97 -26.25 -8.49
N ASP A 560 17.93 -26.24 -9.40
CA ASP A 560 17.75 -26.70 -10.78
C ASP A 560 16.60 -25.98 -11.54
N TYR A 561 16.38 -24.69 -11.25
CA TYR A 561 15.28 -23.90 -11.83
C TYR A 561 15.28 -23.88 -13.37
N GLN A 562 16.44 -24.08 -14.02
CA GLN A 562 16.54 -24.11 -15.49
C GLN A 562 15.89 -25.35 -16.10
N ASN A 563 15.88 -26.47 -15.39
CA ASN A 563 15.31 -27.73 -15.87
C ASN A 563 13.87 -27.96 -15.36
N ARG A 564 13.43 -27.16 -14.39
CA ARG A 564 12.07 -27.21 -13.83
C ARG A 564 11.12 -26.28 -14.61
N PRO A 565 9.82 -26.58 -14.61
CA PRO A 565 8.84 -25.79 -15.33
C PRO A 565 8.45 -24.50 -14.59
N VAL A 566 8.04 -23.48 -15.35
CA VAL A 566 7.27 -22.32 -14.86
C VAL A 566 5.79 -22.64 -15.02
N ALA A 567 5.04 -22.69 -13.93
CA ALA A 567 3.60 -22.88 -13.96
C ALA A 567 2.86 -21.54 -14.08
N VAL A 568 1.89 -21.44 -14.99
CA VAL A 568 1.02 -20.27 -15.14
C VAL A 568 -0.42 -20.72 -14.92
N LEU A 569 -1.08 -20.17 -13.89
CA LEU A 569 -2.44 -20.53 -13.53
C LEU A 569 -3.43 -19.55 -14.16
N GLY A 570 -4.22 -20.04 -15.11
CA GLY A 570 -5.13 -19.26 -15.94
C GLY A 570 -4.58 -19.15 -17.36
N ALA A 571 -5.33 -19.65 -18.34
CA ALA A 571 -4.97 -19.59 -19.77
C ALA A 571 -5.73 -18.48 -20.53
N GLY A 572 -6.25 -17.50 -19.79
CA GLY A 572 -6.86 -16.27 -20.31
C GLY A 572 -5.86 -15.38 -21.07
N VAL A 573 -6.28 -14.14 -21.38
CA VAL A 573 -5.53 -13.20 -22.24
C VAL A 573 -4.10 -12.96 -21.74
N LEU A 574 -3.93 -12.62 -20.46
CA LEU A 574 -2.61 -12.39 -19.89
C LEU A 574 -1.85 -13.69 -19.60
N GLY A 575 -2.54 -14.73 -19.12
CA GLY A 575 -1.91 -15.99 -18.75
C GLY A 575 -1.20 -16.70 -19.91
N ARG A 576 -1.83 -16.82 -21.08
CA ARG A 576 -1.20 -17.39 -22.29
C ARG A 576 0.02 -16.59 -22.75
N ARG A 577 0.00 -15.26 -22.58
CA ARG A 577 1.10 -14.37 -22.93
C ARG A 577 2.27 -14.51 -21.95
N ILE A 578 1.99 -14.57 -20.65
CA ILE A 578 3.01 -14.85 -19.62
C ILE A 578 3.68 -16.19 -19.92
N GLY A 579 2.89 -17.23 -20.23
CA GLY A 579 3.42 -18.52 -20.67
C GLY A 579 4.31 -18.40 -21.91
N CYS A 580 3.90 -17.62 -22.91
CA CYS A 580 4.68 -17.40 -24.13
C CYS A 580 6.01 -16.68 -23.86
N ILE A 581 6.03 -15.70 -22.94
CA ILE A 581 7.24 -14.98 -22.53
C ILE A 581 8.26 -15.95 -21.94
N TRP A 582 7.85 -16.78 -20.96
CA TRP A 582 8.75 -17.74 -20.33
C TRP A 582 9.19 -18.86 -21.28
N ALA A 583 8.29 -19.39 -22.10
CA ALA A 583 8.63 -20.37 -23.13
C ALA A 583 9.66 -19.82 -24.13
N SER A 584 9.54 -18.55 -24.52
CA SER A 584 10.48 -17.91 -25.45
C SER A 584 11.89 -17.73 -24.90
N ALA A 585 12.05 -17.80 -23.58
CA ALA A 585 13.34 -17.75 -22.89
C ALA A 585 13.98 -19.14 -22.69
N GLY A 586 13.37 -20.19 -23.25
CA GLY A 586 13.87 -21.57 -23.18
C GLY A 586 13.34 -22.37 -21.98
N TYR A 587 12.42 -21.82 -21.19
CA TYR A 587 11.83 -22.55 -20.05
C TYR A 587 10.72 -23.49 -20.51
N ASN A 588 10.62 -24.64 -19.85
CA ASN A 588 9.39 -25.44 -19.94
C ASN A 588 8.29 -24.72 -19.16
N VAL A 589 7.08 -24.69 -19.71
CA VAL A 589 5.94 -23.97 -19.12
C VAL A 589 4.82 -24.96 -18.86
N HIS A 590 4.32 -25.00 -17.64
CA HIS A 590 3.09 -25.69 -17.29
C HIS A 590 1.96 -24.69 -17.33
N LEU A 591 1.12 -24.73 -18.36
CA LEU A 591 -0.07 -23.89 -18.40
C LEU A 591 -1.20 -24.66 -17.70
N ARG A 592 -1.90 -24.03 -16.77
CA ARG A 592 -3.04 -24.66 -16.08
C ARG A 592 -4.29 -23.84 -16.25
N ASP A 593 -5.38 -24.49 -16.64
CA ASP A 593 -6.71 -23.90 -16.59
C ASP A 593 -7.76 -24.98 -16.32
N PRO A 594 -8.73 -24.77 -15.41
CA PRO A 594 -9.80 -25.73 -15.19
C PRO A 594 -10.67 -25.94 -16.43
N SER A 595 -10.68 -24.97 -17.36
CA SER A 595 -11.23 -25.17 -18.69
C SER A 595 -10.14 -25.75 -19.61
N PRO A 596 -10.30 -26.99 -20.10
CA PRO A 596 -9.48 -27.49 -21.20
C PRO A 596 -9.49 -26.59 -22.48
N GLU A 597 -10.36 -25.56 -22.57
CA GLU A 597 -10.77 -24.79 -23.77
C GLU A 597 -9.65 -23.78 -23.85
N GLN A 598 -9.65 -22.91 -22.85
CA GLN A 598 -8.64 -21.92 -22.60
C GLN A 598 -7.25 -22.56 -22.54
N LEU A 599 -7.15 -23.76 -21.94
CA LEU A 599 -5.89 -24.49 -21.89
C LEU A 599 -5.35 -24.86 -23.28
N THR A 600 -6.20 -25.42 -24.15
CA THR A 600 -5.83 -25.74 -25.54
C THR A 600 -5.53 -24.46 -26.32
N ALA A 601 -6.36 -23.41 -26.16
CA ALA A 601 -6.13 -22.06 -26.70
C ALA A 601 -4.75 -21.53 -26.35
N GLY A 602 -4.42 -21.63 -25.07
CA GLY A 602 -3.24 -21.03 -24.48
C GLY A 602 -1.98 -21.76 -24.94
N ILE A 603 -2.01 -23.10 -24.99
CA ILE A 603 -0.91 -23.88 -25.57
C ILE A 603 -0.72 -23.55 -27.05
N ALA A 604 -1.80 -23.55 -27.85
CA ALA A 604 -1.71 -23.23 -29.27
C ALA A 604 -1.20 -21.81 -29.51
N TYR A 605 -1.60 -20.83 -28.70
CA TYR A 605 -1.08 -19.47 -28.73
C TYR A 605 0.43 -19.44 -28.45
N ILE A 606 0.88 -20.15 -27.40
CA ILE A 606 2.30 -20.21 -27.06
C ILE A 606 3.08 -20.84 -28.23
N GLU A 607 2.65 -21.98 -28.75
CA GLU A 607 3.31 -22.65 -29.88
C GLU A 607 3.40 -21.77 -31.13
N GLN A 608 2.35 -20.99 -31.43
CA GLN A 608 2.31 -20.10 -32.59
C GLN A 608 3.21 -18.87 -32.42
N GLU A 609 3.17 -18.22 -31.25
CA GLU A 609 3.78 -16.90 -31.05
C GLU A 609 5.19 -16.96 -30.44
N VAL A 610 5.57 -18.08 -29.82
CA VAL A 610 6.84 -18.20 -29.08
C VAL A 610 8.06 -17.89 -29.95
N SER A 611 8.03 -18.24 -31.24
CA SER A 611 9.11 -17.92 -32.17
C SER A 611 9.31 -16.43 -32.37
N ALA A 612 8.21 -15.64 -32.43
CA ALA A 612 8.30 -14.19 -32.54
C ALA A 612 8.87 -13.56 -31.26
N TYR A 613 8.47 -14.05 -30.09
CA TYR A 613 9.03 -13.61 -28.80
C TYR A 613 10.51 -14.01 -28.64
N ALA A 614 10.89 -15.20 -29.10
CA ALA A 614 12.24 -15.73 -29.00
C ALA A 614 13.28 -14.90 -29.78
N THR A 615 12.85 -14.13 -30.79
CA THR A 615 13.73 -13.16 -31.46
C THR A 615 14.31 -12.11 -30.50
N LYS A 616 13.58 -11.78 -29.42
CA LYS A 616 14.02 -10.82 -28.40
C LYS A 616 14.94 -11.42 -27.35
N THR A 617 14.79 -12.72 -27.06
CA THR A 617 15.60 -13.44 -26.06
C THR A 617 16.88 -14.03 -26.67
N GLY A 618 16.88 -14.30 -27.98
CA GLY A 618 17.98 -14.98 -28.67
C GLY A 618 18.15 -16.45 -28.27
N ARG A 619 17.14 -17.05 -27.62
CA ARG A 619 17.15 -18.43 -27.13
C ARG A 619 16.21 -19.33 -27.93
N SER A 620 16.49 -20.63 -27.92
CA SER A 620 15.55 -21.62 -28.44
C SER A 620 14.33 -21.72 -27.51
N PRO A 621 13.09 -21.72 -28.03
CA PRO A 621 11.88 -21.92 -27.23
C PRO A 621 11.88 -23.22 -26.41
N GLY A 622 11.36 -23.15 -25.18
CA GLY A 622 11.05 -24.31 -24.34
C GLY A 622 9.65 -24.86 -24.64
N ASN A 623 9.29 -25.97 -23.99
CA ASN A 623 8.03 -26.69 -24.25
C ASN A 623 6.90 -26.19 -23.33
N ALA A 624 5.69 -25.98 -23.87
CA ALA A 624 4.50 -25.67 -23.09
C ALA A 624 3.61 -26.91 -22.94
N GLN A 625 3.26 -27.28 -21.71
CA GLN A 625 2.47 -28.47 -21.38
C GLN A 625 1.17 -28.08 -20.68
N PRO A 626 0.03 -28.67 -21.08
CA PRO A 626 -1.27 -28.36 -20.50
C PRO A 626 -1.59 -29.20 -19.25
N PHE A 627 -2.14 -28.56 -18.22
CA PHE A 627 -2.65 -29.21 -17.00
C PHE A 627 -4.05 -28.72 -16.61
N THR A 628 -4.89 -29.61 -16.10
CA THR A 628 -6.23 -29.26 -15.56
C THR A 628 -6.24 -29.31 -14.04
N SER A 629 -5.58 -30.32 -13.47
CA SER A 629 -5.24 -30.40 -12.04
C SER A 629 -4.27 -29.29 -11.66
N LEU A 630 -4.54 -28.61 -10.54
CA LEU A 630 -3.59 -27.64 -9.97
C LEU A 630 -2.36 -28.37 -9.44
N GLU A 631 -2.56 -29.50 -8.75
CA GLU A 631 -1.50 -30.31 -8.15
C GLU A 631 -0.47 -30.74 -9.20
N ASP A 632 -0.92 -31.41 -10.26
CA ASP A 632 -0.06 -31.90 -11.35
C ASP A 632 0.71 -30.76 -12.04
N ALA A 633 0.07 -29.58 -12.17
CA ALA A 633 0.68 -28.42 -12.82
C ALA A 633 1.86 -27.87 -12.01
N VAL A 634 1.79 -27.93 -10.67
CA VAL A 634 2.74 -27.25 -9.78
C VAL A 634 3.70 -28.20 -9.10
N GLU A 635 3.44 -29.52 -9.10
CA GLU A 635 4.21 -30.56 -8.37
C GLU A 635 5.72 -30.46 -8.60
N THR A 636 6.17 -30.04 -9.79
CA THR A 636 7.58 -29.91 -10.14
C THR A 636 8.03 -28.47 -10.44
N ALA A 637 7.11 -27.51 -10.38
CA ALA A 637 7.38 -26.13 -10.78
C ALA A 637 8.38 -25.44 -9.84
N TRP A 638 9.20 -24.54 -10.39
CA TRP A 638 10.06 -23.66 -9.59
C TRP A 638 9.46 -22.26 -9.42
N LEU A 639 8.58 -21.85 -10.33
CA LEU A 639 7.84 -20.59 -10.29
C LEU A 639 6.39 -20.85 -10.69
N VAL A 640 5.44 -20.33 -9.91
CA VAL A 640 4.02 -20.28 -10.24
C VAL A 640 3.62 -18.82 -10.43
N ILE A 641 2.89 -18.51 -11.50
CA ILE A 641 2.30 -17.18 -11.74
C ILE A 641 0.79 -17.34 -11.85
N GLU A 642 0.08 -16.84 -10.84
CA GLU A 642 -1.37 -16.79 -10.76
C GLU A 642 -1.90 -15.65 -11.63
N ALA A 643 -2.72 -16.00 -12.63
CA ALA A 643 -3.41 -15.12 -13.55
C ALA A 643 -4.88 -15.57 -13.72
N VAL A 644 -5.52 -16.00 -12.63
CA VAL A 644 -6.93 -16.37 -12.56
C VAL A 644 -7.81 -15.10 -12.48
N PRO A 645 -9.15 -15.21 -12.69
CA PRO A 645 -10.05 -14.06 -12.67
C PRO A 645 -9.91 -13.19 -11.41
N GLU A 646 -10.10 -11.87 -11.57
CA GLU A 646 -9.91 -10.84 -10.53
C GLU A 646 -11.03 -10.85 -9.47
N LYS A 647 -11.18 -11.99 -8.77
CA LYS A 647 -12.14 -12.21 -7.68
C LYS A 647 -11.37 -12.63 -6.43
N LEU A 648 -11.34 -11.76 -5.43
CA LEU A 648 -10.56 -11.98 -4.20
C LEU A 648 -10.82 -13.35 -3.52
N PRO A 649 -12.07 -13.84 -3.35
CA PRO A 649 -12.30 -15.14 -2.74
C PRO A 649 -11.68 -16.32 -3.50
N LEU A 650 -11.64 -16.24 -4.84
CA LEU A 650 -11.03 -17.27 -5.70
C LEU A 650 -9.49 -17.26 -5.58
N LYS A 651 -8.89 -16.07 -5.48
CA LYS A 651 -7.43 -15.93 -5.29
C LYS A 651 -7.00 -16.47 -3.93
N ILE A 652 -7.76 -16.17 -2.86
CA ILE A 652 -7.53 -16.74 -1.52
C ILE A 652 -7.55 -18.27 -1.55
N SER A 653 -8.55 -18.89 -2.21
CA SER A 653 -8.57 -20.36 -2.33
C SER A 653 -7.42 -20.90 -3.17
N THR A 654 -7.05 -20.23 -4.26
CA THR A 654 -5.94 -20.65 -5.14
C THR A 654 -4.61 -20.66 -4.38
N PHE A 655 -4.31 -19.61 -3.60
CA PHE A 655 -3.07 -19.55 -2.83
C PHE A 655 -3.03 -20.56 -1.67
N ALA A 656 -4.19 -20.88 -1.07
CA ALA A 656 -4.28 -21.96 -0.09
C ALA A 656 -3.92 -23.33 -0.72
N GLU A 657 -4.46 -23.65 -1.89
CA GLU A 657 -4.13 -24.88 -2.62
C GLU A 657 -2.66 -24.91 -3.04
N LEU A 658 -2.11 -23.80 -3.54
CA LEU A 658 -0.70 -23.69 -3.89
C LEU A 658 0.24 -23.93 -2.71
N SER A 659 -0.15 -23.48 -1.53
CA SER A 659 0.63 -23.71 -0.31
C SER A 659 0.78 -25.19 0.03
N ALA A 660 -0.19 -26.02 -0.36
CA ALA A 660 -0.21 -27.46 -0.10
C ALA A 660 0.46 -28.27 -1.22
N CYS A 661 0.31 -27.87 -2.48
CA CYS A 661 0.71 -28.69 -3.63
C CYS A 661 2.08 -28.31 -4.24
N ALA A 662 2.53 -27.06 -4.13
CA ALA A 662 3.77 -26.63 -4.78
C ALA A 662 5.03 -27.02 -3.97
N PRO A 663 6.15 -27.38 -4.63
CA PRO A 663 7.43 -27.66 -3.98
C PRO A 663 7.83 -26.60 -2.97
N LYS A 664 8.48 -26.96 -1.88
CA LYS A 664 8.83 -26.03 -0.78
C LYS A 664 9.69 -24.84 -1.22
N ASP A 665 10.51 -25.01 -2.26
CA ASP A 665 11.39 -23.98 -2.82
C ASP A 665 10.76 -23.18 -4.00
N CYS A 666 9.53 -23.50 -4.40
CA CYS A 666 8.85 -22.85 -5.52
C CYS A 666 8.37 -21.43 -5.17
N ILE A 667 8.66 -20.45 -6.02
CA ILE A 667 8.14 -19.08 -5.86
C ILE A 667 6.68 -19.02 -6.32
N LEU A 668 5.80 -18.39 -5.55
CA LEU A 668 4.39 -18.21 -5.91
C LEU A 668 4.08 -16.73 -6.16
N ALA A 669 3.71 -16.36 -7.37
CA ALA A 669 3.49 -14.97 -7.76
C ALA A 669 2.03 -14.72 -8.19
N SER A 670 1.50 -13.53 -7.95
CA SER A 670 0.20 -13.08 -8.50
C SER A 670 0.36 -11.97 -9.52
N ASN A 671 -0.29 -12.10 -10.67
CA ASN A 671 -0.40 -11.08 -11.71
C ASN A 671 -1.54 -10.07 -11.48
N SER A 672 -2.18 -10.11 -10.30
CA SER A 672 -3.25 -9.18 -9.90
C SER A 672 -2.80 -7.72 -10.01
N SER A 673 -3.65 -6.89 -10.62
CA SER A 673 -3.42 -5.44 -10.77
C SER A 673 -4.17 -4.63 -9.72
N SER A 674 -5.24 -5.21 -9.16
CA SER A 674 -6.18 -4.54 -8.27
C SER A 674 -6.01 -4.95 -6.82
N TYR A 675 -5.69 -6.23 -6.56
CA TYR A 675 -5.49 -6.75 -5.21
C TYR A 675 -4.01 -7.00 -4.92
N LYS A 676 -3.59 -6.59 -3.72
CA LYS A 676 -2.25 -6.90 -3.20
C LYS A 676 -2.20 -8.38 -2.82
N SER A 677 -1.06 -9.01 -3.00
CA SER A 677 -0.89 -10.43 -2.67
C SER A 677 -1.17 -10.70 -1.18
N SER A 678 -0.92 -9.76 -0.26
CA SER A 678 -1.25 -9.90 1.17
C SER A 678 -2.74 -10.17 1.42
N GLU A 679 -3.63 -9.63 0.58
CA GLU A 679 -5.07 -9.84 0.66
C GLU A 679 -5.47 -11.28 0.29
N MET A 680 -4.58 -12.03 -0.35
CA MET A 680 -4.80 -13.41 -0.80
C MET A 680 -4.30 -14.47 0.20
N LEU A 681 -3.61 -14.06 1.28
CA LEU A 681 -2.85 -14.98 2.15
C LEU A 681 -3.59 -15.48 3.39
N ASP A 682 -4.87 -15.15 3.54
CA ASP A 682 -5.68 -15.45 4.73
C ASP A 682 -5.66 -16.95 5.12
N LYS A 683 -5.55 -17.84 4.13
CA LYS A 683 -5.53 -19.30 4.30
C LYS A 683 -4.16 -19.94 4.05
N VAL A 684 -3.10 -19.13 3.94
CA VAL A 684 -1.74 -19.59 3.65
C VAL A 684 -0.94 -19.69 4.95
N PRO A 685 -0.28 -20.83 5.24
CA PRO A 685 0.58 -20.98 6.41
C PRO A 685 1.74 -19.97 6.43
N GLU A 686 2.14 -19.50 7.61
CA GLU A 686 3.19 -18.49 7.78
C GLU A 686 4.52 -18.89 7.12
N GLU A 687 4.89 -20.17 7.16
CA GLU A 687 6.12 -20.71 6.56
C GLU A 687 6.14 -20.65 5.02
N VAL A 688 4.98 -20.46 4.38
CA VAL A 688 4.84 -20.36 2.91
C VAL A 688 4.86 -18.90 2.45
N LYS A 689 4.43 -17.94 3.28
CA LYS A 689 4.35 -16.53 2.89
C LYS A 689 5.68 -15.92 2.40
N PRO A 690 6.87 -16.29 2.94
CA PRO A 690 8.14 -15.74 2.47
C PRO A 690 8.45 -15.97 0.98
N ARG A 691 7.87 -17.00 0.35
CA ARG A 691 8.06 -17.30 -1.09
C ARG A 691 6.98 -16.73 -2.01
N ILE A 692 6.15 -15.80 -1.52
CA ILE A 692 5.02 -15.21 -2.25
C ILE A 692 5.28 -13.75 -2.63
N LEU A 693 4.90 -13.33 -3.85
CA LEU A 693 4.99 -11.93 -4.29
C LEU A 693 3.89 -11.53 -5.28
N ASN A 694 3.75 -10.24 -5.56
CA ASN A 694 3.09 -9.75 -6.76
C ASN A 694 4.10 -9.67 -7.92
N MET A 695 3.68 -10.09 -9.11
CA MET A 695 4.44 -10.05 -10.35
C MET A 695 3.51 -9.64 -11.50
N HIS A 696 3.40 -8.34 -11.73
CA HIS A 696 2.40 -7.78 -12.62
C HIS A 696 2.94 -7.44 -14.01
N TYR A 697 2.30 -7.99 -15.03
CA TYR A 697 2.59 -7.78 -16.44
C TYR A 697 1.56 -6.83 -17.07
N TYR A 698 2.06 -5.87 -17.86
CA TYR A 698 1.22 -4.83 -18.47
C TYR A 698 0.77 -5.16 -19.90
N MET A 699 -0.42 -4.69 -20.27
CA MET A 699 -0.86 -4.57 -21.68
C MET A 699 -0.33 -3.26 -22.28
N PRO A 700 -0.12 -3.14 -23.61
CA PRO A 700 -0.41 -4.09 -24.70
C PRO A 700 0.69 -5.18 -24.92
N PRO A 701 0.53 -6.14 -25.86
CA PRO A 701 1.45 -7.28 -26.07
C PRO A 701 2.94 -6.93 -26.27
N LYS A 702 3.23 -5.72 -26.77
CA LYS A 702 4.59 -5.18 -26.96
C LYS A 702 5.22 -4.65 -25.67
N CYS A 703 4.43 -4.36 -24.64
CA CYS A 703 4.91 -3.85 -23.36
C CYS A 703 5.61 -4.97 -22.58
N MET A 704 6.94 -4.92 -22.54
CA MET A 704 7.73 -5.94 -21.84
C MET A 704 7.96 -5.59 -20.37
N ILE A 705 7.28 -4.59 -19.81
CA ILE A 705 7.43 -4.19 -18.40
C ILE A 705 6.79 -5.25 -17.49
N VAL A 706 7.51 -5.60 -16.42
CA VAL A 706 6.98 -6.38 -15.30
C VAL A 706 7.30 -5.66 -14.00
N GLU A 707 6.32 -5.55 -13.10
CA GLU A 707 6.52 -4.97 -11.78
C GLU A 707 6.44 -6.04 -10.69
N LEU A 708 7.48 -6.09 -9.85
CA LEU A 708 7.59 -6.99 -8.71
C LEU A 708 7.26 -6.20 -7.44
N MET A 709 6.45 -6.76 -6.56
CA MET A 709 6.09 -6.12 -5.30
C MET A 709 5.97 -7.14 -4.18
N THR A 710 6.48 -6.79 -3.00
CA THR A 710 6.32 -7.61 -1.80
C THR A 710 4.87 -7.64 -1.33
N ASP A 711 4.46 -8.76 -0.75
CA ASP A 711 3.20 -8.92 -0.01
C ASP A 711 3.33 -8.54 1.49
N GLY A 712 4.47 -7.98 1.89
CA GLY A 712 4.80 -7.68 3.28
C GLY A 712 5.52 -8.81 4.04
N PHE A 713 5.52 -10.03 3.50
CA PHE A 713 6.19 -11.22 4.05
C PHE A 713 7.29 -11.78 3.12
N THR A 714 7.25 -11.48 1.82
CA THR A 714 8.23 -11.92 0.80
C THR A 714 9.68 -11.76 1.26
N SER A 715 10.50 -12.81 1.11
CA SER A 715 11.94 -12.75 1.33
C SER A 715 12.62 -11.77 0.37
N ASP A 716 13.49 -10.89 0.90
CA ASP A 716 14.16 -9.84 0.13
C ASP A 716 15.04 -10.42 -0.99
N GLU A 717 15.60 -11.63 -0.80
CA GLU A 717 16.45 -12.34 -1.75
C GLU A 717 15.72 -12.77 -3.03
N ILE A 718 14.38 -12.88 -3.00
CA ILE A 718 13.57 -13.23 -4.17
C ILE A 718 13.64 -12.13 -5.22
N PHE A 719 13.71 -10.85 -4.83
CA PHE A 719 13.71 -9.74 -5.78
C PHE A 719 14.94 -9.71 -6.69
N PRO A 720 16.20 -9.74 -6.21
CA PRO A 720 17.35 -9.78 -7.09
C PRO A 720 17.35 -11.03 -7.97
N PHE A 721 16.94 -12.18 -7.42
CA PHE A 721 16.79 -13.42 -8.21
C PHE A 721 15.76 -13.26 -9.33
N MET A 722 14.54 -12.83 -9.00
CA MET A 722 13.46 -12.67 -9.97
C MET A 722 13.72 -11.57 -10.98
N VAL A 723 14.37 -10.46 -10.61
CA VAL A 723 14.83 -9.43 -11.55
C VAL A 723 15.74 -10.04 -12.60
N GLU A 724 16.67 -10.92 -12.21
CA GLU A 724 17.56 -11.60 -13.14
C GLU A 724 16.78 -12.57 -14.03
N ARG A 725 15.91 -13.43 -13.46
CA ARG A 725 15.10 -14.38 -14.23
C ARG A 725 14.13 -13.70 -15.20
N CYS A 726 13.54 -12.57 -14.82
CA CYS A 726 12.67 -11.75 -15.67
C CYS A 726 13.41 -11.26 -16.93
N ARG A 727 14.67 -10.84 -16.79
CA ARG A 727 15.49 -10.37 -17.93
C ARG A 727 15.77 -11.48 -18.93
N GLU A 728 15.81 -12.73 -18.50
CA GLU A 728 15.91 -13.88 -19.42
C GLU A 728 14.69 -13.99 -20.34
N GLY A 729 13.50 -13.63 -19.84
CA GLY A 729 12.26 -13.44 -20.59
C GLY A 729 12.22 -12.22 -21.52
N ALA A 730 13.34 -11.50 -21.68
CA ALA A 730 13.40 -10.18 -22.33
C ALA A 730 12.41 -9.15 -21.76
N THR A 731 12.00 -9.33 -20.50
CA THR A 731 11.18 -8.36 -19.78
C THR A 731 12.03 -7.25 -19.16
N SER A 732 11.40 -6.12 -18.87
CA SER A 732 11.97 -4.97 -18.16
C SER A 732 11.42 -4.93 -16.74
N PRO A 733 12.08 -5.60 -15.77
CA PRO A 733 11.59 -5.71 -14.40
C PRO A 733 11.86 -4.45 -13.57
N TYR A 734 10.87 -4.03 -12.81
CA TYR A 734 10.97 -2.94 -11.82
C TYR A 734 10.41 -3.40 -10.47
N VAL A 735 11.04 -3.00 -9.37
CA VAL A 735 10.70 -3.49 -8.02
C VAL A 735 10.08 -2.38 -7.19
N ALA A 736 8.82 -2.56 -6.81
CA ALA A 736 8.15 -1.79 -5.77
C ALA A 736 8.66 -2.29 -4.41
N ARG A 737 9.56 -1.51 -3.79
CA ARG A 737 10.25 -1.83 -2.51
C ARG A 737 9.34 -1.86 -1.27
N LYS A 738 8.04 -1.65 -1.49
CA LYS A 738 7.01 -1.68 -0.47
C LYS A 738 5.70 -2.06 -1.15
N GLU A 739 4.90 -2.82 -0.43
CA GLU A 739 3.52 -3.05 -0.82
C GLU A 739 2.77 -1.72 -1.00
N SER A 740 2.03 -1.62 -2.10
CA SER A 740 1.39 -0.40 -2.54
C SER A 740 0.10 -0.70 -3.29
N THR A 741 -0.94 0.08 -3.01
CA THR A 741 -2.15 0.13 -3.83
C THR A 741 -1.84 0.87 -5.12
N GLY A 742 -1.84 0.11 -6.22
CA GLY A 742 -1.20 0.50 -7.48
C GLY A 742 0.33 0.38 -7.41
N PHE A 743 0.92 -0.17 -8.48
CA PHE A 743 2.38 -0.32 -8.65
C PHE A 743 3.08 1.04 -8.94
N ILE A 744 4.37 1.04 -9.29
CA ILE A 744 5.18 2.26 -9.50
C ILE A 744 4.59 3.12 -10.61
N PHE A 745 4.31 2.52 -11.78
CA PHE A 745 3.81 3.27 -12.94
C PHE A 745 2.44 3.90 -12.66
N ASN A 746 1.52 3.14 -12.06
CA ASN A 746 0.18 3.62 -11.76
C ASN A 746 0.20 4.85 -10.82
N ARG A 747 1.15 4.89 -9.88
CA ARG A 747 1.33 6.04 -8.98
C ARG A 747 1.91 7.27 -9.67
N LEU A 748 2.92 7.07 -10.53
CA LEU A 748 3.50 8.15 -11.33
C LEU A 748 2.43 8.77 -12.24
N TRP A 749 1.66 7.92 -12.90
CA TRP A 749 0.57 8.34 -13.76
C TRP A 749 -0.50 9.11 -12.98
N ALA A 750 -0.92 8.62 -11.81
CA ALA A 750 -1.87 9.34 -10.96
C ALA A 750 -1.38 10.75 -10.55
N ALA A 751 -0.08 10.92 -10.29
CA ALA A 751 0.48 12.24 -9.96
C ALA A 751 0.48 13.20 -11.16
N VAL A 752 0.94 12.73 -12.33
CA VAL A 752 0.92 13.53 -13.58
C VAL A 752 -0.51 13.96 -13.90
N LYS A 753 -1.43 13.02 -13.86
CA LYS A 753 -2.86 13.24 -14.13
C LYS A 753 -3.46 14.28 -13.18
N ARG A 754 -3.22 14.15 -11.87
CA ARG A 754 -3.71 15.10 -10.86
C ARG A 754 -3.19 16.52 -11.11
N GLU A 755 -1.90 16.68 -11.38
CA GLU A 755 -1.34 18.03 -11.61
C GLU A 755 -1.86 18.67 -12.89
N VAL A 756 -1.99 17.89 -13.97
CA VAL A 756 -2.61 18.37 -15.21
C VAL A 756 -4.04 18.87 -14.95
N LEU A 757 -4.83 18.13 -14.17
CA LEU A 757 -6.17 18.56 -13.78
C LEU A 757 -6.16 19.83 -12.91
N THR A 758 -5.20 19.95 -11.99
CA THR A 758 -5.01 21.17 -11.19
C THR A 758 -4.74 22.39 -12.07
N ILE A 759 -3.79 22.30 -13.01
CA ILE A 759 -3.44 23.37 -13.96
C ILE A 759 -4.68 23.80 -14.77
N LEU A 760 -5.46 22.83 -15.25
CA LEU A 760 -6.70 23.08 -15.98
C LEU A 760 -7.78 23.72 -15.08
N SER A 761 -7.89 23.28 -13.83
CA SER A 761 -8.86 23.80 -12.85
C SER A 761 -8.59 25.24 -12.42
N GLU A 762 -7.32 25.63 -12.36
CA GLU A 762 -6.89 26.98 -12.03
C GLU A 762 -6.91 27.91 -13.26
N GLY A 763 -7.19 27.38 -14.46
CA GLY A 763 -7.21 28.13 -15.70
C GLY A 763 -5.83 28.59 -16.16
N VAL A 764 -4.75 27.93 -15.72
CA VAL A 764 -3.36 28.31 -16.02
C VAL A 764 -3.00 28.05 -17.49
N SER A 765 -3.56 27.01 -18.12
CA SER A 765 -3.38 26.67 -19.54
C SER A 765 -4.53 25.79 -20.04
N VAL A 766 -4.47 25.39 -21.31
CA VAL A 766 -5.47 24.56 -22.00
C VAL A 766 -4.89 23.19 -22.42
N PRO A 767 -5.73 22.17 -22.66
CA PRO A 767 -5.28 20.81 -22.98
C PRO A 767 -4.29 20.71 -24.14
N GLU A 768 -4.50 21.51 -25.20
CA GLU A 768 -3.65 21.55 -26.39
C GLU A 768 -2.22 22.01 -26.08
N GLU A 769 -2.08 23.04 -25.25
CA GLU A 769 -0.79 23.62 -24.87
C GLU A 769 -0.02 22.69 -23.93
N ILE A 770 -0.71 22.08 -22.96
CA ILE A 770 -0.13 21.13 -22.02
C ILE A 770 0.43 19.92 -22.78
N ASP A 771 -0.35 19.33 -23.69
CA ASP A 771 0.08 18.18 -24.47
C ASP A 771 1.19 18.54 -25.47
N ALA A 772 1.11 19.68 -26.16
CA ALA A 772 2.15 20.12 -27.09
C ALA A 772 3.48 20.39 -26.38
N MET A 773 3.42 21.01 -25.19
CA MET A 773 4.59 21.22 -24.35
C MET A 773 5.17 19.90 -23.85
N TRP A 774 4.32 18.97 -23.39
CA TRP A 774 4.74 17.63 -22.96
C TRP A 774 5.42 16.84 -24.08
N GLU A 775 4.84 16.87 -25.28
CA GLU A 775 5.38 16.22 -26.47
C GLU A 775 6.77 16.81 -26.82
N THR A 776 6.89 18.13 -26.84
CA THR A 776 8.14 18.84 -27.16
C THR A 776 9.23 18.60 -26.12
N MET A 777 8.88 18.56 -24.83
CA MET A 777 9.85 18.46 -23.73
C MET A 777 10.28 17.03 -23.40
N PHE A 778 9.39 16.04 -23.56
CA PHE A 778 9.62 14.69 -23.01
C PHE A 778 9.54 13.56 -24.04
N ILE A 779 8.59 13.59 -24.99
CA ILE A 779 8.31 12.45 -25.88
C ILE A 779 7.74 12.87 -27.24
N GLU A 780 8.47 12.67 -28.34
CA GLU A 780 7.96 12.95 -29.70
C GLU A 780 7.06 11.79 -30.20
N GLY A 781 5.81 12.08 -30.62
CA GLY A 781 4.92 11.11 -31.27
C GLY A 781 4.41 9.96 -30.40
N ARG A 782 4.28 10.15 -29.08
CA ARG A 782 3.77 9.15 -28.12
C ARG A 782 2.60 9.71 -27.29
N SER A 783 2.00 8.87 -26.44
CA SER A 783 0.81 9.22 -25.63
C SER A 783 1.07 10.41 -24.70
N VAL A 784 0.24 11.45 -24.82
CA VAL A 784 0.31 12.72 -24.07
C VAL A 784 -0.80 12.82 -23.01
N PRO A 785 -0.60 13.55 -21.89
CA PRO A 785 -1.45 13.45 -20.71
C PRO A 785 -2.95 13.74 -20.91
N CYS A 786 -3.31 14.82 -21.61
CA CYS A 786 -4.72 15.19 -21.80
C CYS A 786 -5.42 14.27 -22.79
N LYS A 787 -4.80 13.94 -23.94
CA LYS A 787 -5.35 12.92 -24.85
C LYS A 787 -5.44 11.54 -24.21
N MET A 788 -4.50 11.17 -23.34
CA MET A 788 -4.54 9.91 -22.61
C MET A 788 -5.70 9.89 -21.60
N MET A 789 -5.98 11.00 -20.92
CA MET A 789 -7.19 11.13 -20.09
C MET A 789 -8.48 11.06 -20.92
N ASP A 790 -8.53 11.70 -22.10
CA ASP A 790 -9.68 11.61 -23.00
C ASP A 790 -9.85 10.19 -23.58
N GLN A 791 -8.76 9.47 -23.84
CA GLN A 791 -8.78 8.08 -24.30
C GLN A 791 -9.27 7.12 -23.22
N VAL A 792 -8.82 7.30 -21.98
CA VAL A 792 -9.32 6.53 -20.81
C VAL A 792 -10.77 6.90 -20.48
N GLY A 793 -11.15 8.14 -20.77
CA GLY A 793 -12.44 8.76 -20.47
C GLY A 793 -12.44 9.44 -19.10
N LEU A 794 -12.94 10.68 -19.07
CA LEU A 794 -12.84 11.56 -17.90
C LEU A 794 -13.61 11.05 -16.68
N ASP A 795 -14.65 10.24 -16.90
CA ASP A 795 -15.41 9.54 -15.86
C ASP A 795 -14.62 8.42 -15.18
N THR A 796 -13.96 7.57 -15.95
CA THR A 796 -13.07 6.53 -15.41
C THR A 796 -11.86 7.17 -14.74
N VAL A 797 -11.34 8.27 -15.31
CA VAL A 797 -10.29 9.09 -14.68
C VAL A 797 -10.75 9.59 -13.32
N ALA A 798 -11.98 10.14 -13.22
CA ALA A 798 -12.56 10.64 -11.98
C ALA A 798 -12.83 9.52 -10.97
N PHE A 799 -13.33 8.35 -11.39
CA PHE A 799 -13.56 7.21 -10.49
C PHE A 799 -12.25 6.67 -9.88
N ILE A 800 -11.22 6.48 -10.70
CA ILE A 800 -9.89 6.06 -10.23
C ILE A 800 -9.31 7.12 -9.30
N GLU A 801 -9.44 8.40 -9.65
CA GLU A 801 -8.95 9.50 -8.80
C GLU A 801 -9.73 9.60 -7.49
N GLN A 802 -11.04 9.30 -7.48
CA GLN A 802 -11.86 9.24 -6.27
C GLN A 802 -11.38 8.15 -5.30
N HIS A 803 -10.97 7.00 -5.81
CA HIS A 803 -10.36 5.96 -4.98
C HIS A 803 -9.05 6.45 -4.35
N TYR A 804 -8.18 7.12 -5.12
CA TYR A 804 -6.94 7.70 -4.59
C TYR A 804 -7.20 8.86 -3.62
N VAL A 805 -8.23 9.67 -3.85
CA VAL A 805 -8.69 10.74 -2.94
C VAL A 805 -9.08 10.14 -1.59
N HIS A 806 -9.87 9.08 -1.58
CA HIS A 806 -10.31 8.41 -0.36
C HIS A 806 -9.14 7.73 0.37
N GLU A 807 -8.33 6.95 -0.36
CA GLU A 807 -7.21 6.21 0.23
C GLU A 807 -6.12 7.14 0.80
N ARG A 808 -5.88 8.30 0.16
CA ARG A 808 -4.75 9.18 0.48
C ARG A 808 -5.15 10.49 1.18
N GLY A 809 -6.43 10.69 1.46
CA GLY A 809 -6.95 11.91 2.08
C GLY A 809 -6.70 13.18 1.25
N LEU A 810 -6.75 13.07 -0.08
CA LEU A 810 -6.54 14.22 -0.98
C LEU A 810 -7.86 15.01 -1.17
N SER A 811 -7.78 16.27 -1.59
CA SER A 811 -8.98 17.04 -1.93
C SER A 811 -9.49 16.66 -3.33
N PRO A 812 -10.79 16.36 -3.50
CA PRO A 812 -11.40 16.13 -4.81
C PRO A 812 -11.60 17.43 -5.61
N GLU A 813 -11.56 18.60 -4.97
CA GLU A 813 -12.01 19.90 -5.51
C GLU A 813 -11.42 20.24 -6.90
N LYS A 814 -10.09 20.12 -7.03
CA LYS A 814 -9.36 20.46 -8.27
C LYS A 814 -9.21 19.29 -9.25
N THR A 815 -9.73 18.13 -8.92
CA THR A 815 -9.59 16.91 -9.72
C THR A 815 -10.94 16.32 -10.05
N VAL A 816 -11.49 15.50 -9.16
CA VAL A 816 -12.76 14.80 -9.32
C VAL A 816 -13.90 15.81 -9.44
N ASP A 817 -13.99 16.79 -8.56
CA ASP A 817 -15.09 17.77 -8.57
C ASP A 817 -14.97 18.72 -9.76
N TYR A 818 -13.74 19.13 -10.12
CA TYR A 818 -13.48 19.92 -11.32
C TYR A 818 -13.91 19.19 -12.59
N LEU A 819 -13.44 17.93 -12.78
CA LEU A 819 -13.86 17.11 -13.91
C LEU A 819 -15.36 16.90 -13.91
N THR A 820 -15.93 16.64 -12.73
CA THR A 820 -17.37 16.44 -12.54
C THR A 820 -18.14 17.65 -13.04
N THR A 821 -17.87 18.82 -12.46
CA THR A 821 -18.62 20.05 -12.72
C THR A 821 -18.39 20.62 -14.13
N ASN A 822 -17.17 20.55 -14.65
CA ASN A 822 -16.77 21.26 -15.88
C ASN A 822 -16.85 20.39 -17.14
N TYR A 823 -16.83 19.07 -17.00
CA TYR A 823 -16.82 18.14 -18.14
C TYR A 823 -17.90 17.07 -17.99
N ILE A 824 -17.86 16.25 -16.94
CA ILE A 824 -18.69 15.05 -16.80
C ILE A 824 -20.18 15.41 -16.68
N ASP A 825 -20.56 16.38 -15.84
CA ASP A 825 -21.94 16.88 -15.69
C ASP A 825 -22.47 17.53 -16.98
N GLN A 826 -21.56 18.00 -17.83
CA GLN A 826 -21.87 18.56 -19.15
C GLN A 826 -21.88 17.49 -20.25
N GLY A 827 -21.64 16.23 -19.89
CA GLY A 827 -21.55 15.09 -20.79
C GLY A 827 -20.31 15.08 -21.66
N LYS A 828 -19.24 15.80 -21.30
CA LYS A 828 -17.94 15.78 -21.97
C LYS A 828 -17.04 14.74 -21.29
N LEU A 829 -16.90 13.56 -21.90
CA LEU A 829 -16.20 12.40 -21.31
C LEU A 829 -14.91 12.02 -22.06
N GLY A 830 -14.41 12.89 -22.92
CA GLY A 830 -13.27 12.58 -23.79
C GLY A 830 -13.71 11.84 -25.04
N ASN A 831 -12.91 10.87 -25.48
CA ASN A 831 -13.18 10.05 -26.66
C ASN A 831 -14.45 9.18 -26.51
N LYS A 832 -14.96 9.04 -25.27
CA LYS A 832 -16.25 8.41 -24.97
C LYS A 832 -17.46 9.32 -25.23
N SER A 833 -17.26 10.61 -25.56
CA SER A 833 -18.36 11.56 -25.77
C SER A 833 -18.27 12.28 -27.10
N THR A 834 -19.42 12.37 -27.79
CA THR A 834 -19.62 13.18 -29.00
C THR A 834 -19.55 14.69 -28.75
N ARG A 835 -19.53 15.12 -27.49
CA ARG A 835 -19.25 16.51 -27.07
C ARG A 835 -17.75 16.76 -26.83
N GLY A 836 -16.91 15.75 -27.04
CA GLY A 836 -15.48 15.78 -26.71
C GLY A 836 -15.22 15.59 -25.21
N GLY A 837 -14.04 15.97 -24.76
CA GLY A 837 -13.63 16.02 -23.36
C GLY A 837 -12.81 17.27 -23.12
N LEU A 838 -11.55 17.04 -22.77
CA LEU A 838 -10.52 18.08 -22.78
C LEU A 838 -10.35 18.62 -24.21
N TYR A 839 -10.44 17.78 -25.25
CA TYR A 839 -10.42 18.18 -26.65
C TYR A 839 -11.84 18.24 -27.29
N PRO A 840 -12.05 19.09 -28.32
CA PRO A 840 -13.30 19.14 -29.07
C PRO A 840 -13.55 17.88 -29.91
N PRO A 841 -14.82 17.58 -30.25
CA PRO A 841 -15.19 16.39 -31.03
C PRO A 841 -14.67 16.46 -32.48
N ILE A 842 -14.10 15.35 -32.95
CA ILE A 842 -13.52 15.21 -34.29
C ILE A 842 -14.64 15.17 -35.33
N LYS A 843 -14.64 16.08 -36.32
CA LYS A 843 -15.59 16.10 -37.45
C LYS A 843 -15.03 15.35 -38.67
N GLN A 844 -15.84 14.53 -39.34
CA GLN A 844 -15.53 13.99 -40.68
C GLN A 844 -16.78 13.97 -41.59
N GLU A 845 -16.61 14.46 -42.83
CA GLU A 845 -17.57 14.43 -43.95
C GLU A 845 -17.20 13.38 -45.04
N THR A 846 -18.24 13.01 -45.82
CA THR A 846 -18.48 12.01 -46.90
C THR A 846 -17.46 11.91 -48.07
N ASN A 847 -17.29 10.88 -48.93
CA ASN A 847 -18.19 9.87 -49.53
C ASN A 847 -17.39 8.77 -50.31
N GLU A 848 -16.72 7.84 -49.61
CA GLU A 848 -15.97 6.70 -50.22
C GLU A 848 -16.55 5.36 -49.78
N ARG A 849 -16.22 4.25 -50.48
CA ARG A 849 -16.56 2.85 -50.08
C ARG A 849 -16.20 2.63 -48.61
N ARG A 850 -16.99 1.85 -47.87
CA ARG A 850 -16.76 1.70 -46.41
C ARG A 850 -16.95 0.28 -45.91
N ILE A 851 -16.32 0.00 -44.78
CA ILE A 851 -16.61 -1.18 -43.97
C ILE A 851 -17.33 -0.68 -42.73
N LEU A 852 -18.54 -1.16 -42.46
CA LEU A 852 -19.22 -0.91 -41.19
C LEU A 852 -18.91 -2.07 -40.25
N ALA A 853 -18.45 -1.78 -39.04
CA ALA A 853 -18.22 -2.78 -38.01
C ALA A 853 -18.86 -2.36 -36.68
N LEU A 854 -19.40 -3.33 -35.96
CA LEU A 854 -20.01 -3.13 -34.66
C LEU A 854 -18.96 -3.31 -33.57
N ASP A 855 -18.69 -2.26 -32.80
CA ASP A 855 -17.99 -2.37 -31.53
C ASP A 855 -19.03 -2.69 -30.45
N VAL A 856 -18.93 -3.87 -29.85
CA VAL A 856 -19.90 -4.31 -28.84
C VAL A 856 -19.78 -3.49 -27.55
N GLY A 857 -18.70 -2.72 -27.37
CA GLY A 857 -18.51 -1.84 -26.20
C GLY A 857 -18.05 -2.57 -24.93
N LEU A 858 -17.67 -3.85 -25.04
CA LEU A 858 -17.17 -4.66 -23.91
C LEU A 858 -15.73 -4.32 -23.51
N ALA A 859 -14.95 -3.74 -24.42
CA ALA A 859 -13.58 -3.29 -24.18
C ALA A 859 -13.50 -1.83 -23.67
N ALA A 860 -14.65 -1.15 -23.56
CA ALA A 860 -14.73 0.22 -23.07
C ALA A 860 -14.48 0.27 -21.54
N PRO A 861 -13.66 1.21 -21.03
CA PRO A 861 -13.33 1.31 -19.59
C PRO A 861 -14.53 1.55 -18.65
N THR A 862 -15.70 1.91 -19.18
CA THR A 862 -16.97 2.10 -18.45
C THR A 862 -17.78 0.81 -18.27
N ALA A 863 -17.39 -0.31 -18.88
CA ALA A 863 -18.16 -1.56 -18.83
C ALA A 863 -18.17 -2.23 -17.43
N THR A 864 -17.37 -1.74 -16.48
CA THR A 864 -17.35 -2.22 -15.09
C THR A 864 -18.46 -1.57 -14.27
N THR A 865 -19.70 -1.99 -14.50
CA THR A 865 -20.79 -2.22 -13.53
C THR A 865 -22.12 -2.18 -14.29
N SER A 866 -22.92 -3.25 -14.16
CA SER A 866 -24.22 -3.49 -14.82
C SER A 866 -24.19 -3.75 -16.34
N ALA A 867 -24.48 -5.01 -16.71
CA ALA A 867 -25.12 -5.27 -17.99
C ALA A 867 -26.36 -4.36 -18.07
N GLY A 868 -26.43 -3.47 -19.05
CA GLY A 868 -27.48 -2.46 -19.16
C GLY A 868 -27.04 -1.07 -19.64
N THR A 869 -25.74 -0.74 -19.55
CA THR A 869 -25.24 0.57 -20.02
C THR A 869 -24.91 0.52 -21.53
N PRO A 870 -25.51 1.37 -22.38
CA PRO A 870 -25.26 1.36 -23.83
C PRO A 870 -23.88 1.98 -24.15
N ALA A 871 -22.87 1.13 -24.34
CA ALA A 871 -21.49 1.54 -24.66
C ALA A 871 -21.03 1.12 -26.06
N GLY A 872 -21.83 0.32 -26.77
CA GLY A 872 -21.51 -0.15 -28.11
C GLY A 872 -21.68 0.91 -29.18
N GLN A 873 -21.01 0.72 -30.31
CA GLN A 873 -20.96 1.66 -31.42
C GLN A 873 -21.05 0.94 -32.76
N ILE A 874 -21.65 1.59 -33.74
CA ILE A 874 -21.51 1.26 -35.15
C ILE A 874 -20.43 2.19 -35.70
N LEU A 875 -19.36 1.61 -36.23
CA LEU A 875 -18.24 2.36 -36.79
C LEU A 875 -18.22 2.21 -38.30
N SER A 876 -17.75 3.25 -38.98
CA SER A 876 -17.62 3.33 -40.43
C SER A 876 -16.15 3.52 -40.78
N PHE A 877 -15.53 2.54 -41.42
CA PHE A 877 -14.13 2.52 -41.83
C PHE A 877 -13.95 2.80 -43.34
N THR A 878 -12.81 3.35 -43.73
CA THR A 878 -12.35 3.37 -45.14
C THR A 878 -12.07 1.95 -45.65
N PRO A 879 -11.96 1.72 -46.98
CA PRO A 879 -11.79 0.37 -47.53
C PRO A 879 -10.48 -0.32 -47.13
N ASP A 880 -9.47 0.44 -46.73
CA ASP A 880 -8.20 -0.06 -46.21
C ASP A 880 -8.20 -0.24 -44.68
N GLY A 881 -9.32 0.08 -44.02
CA GLY A 881 -9.52 -0.03 -42.57
C GLY A 881 -8.76 1.01 -41.75
N LYS A 882 -8.03 1.95 -42.36
CA LYS A 882 -7.11 2.83 -41.62
C LYS A 882 -7.76 4.05 -40.99
N GLN A 883 -8.88 4.52 -41.53
CA GLN A 883 -9.63 5.66 -40.98
C GLN A 883 -11.04 5.23 -40.66
N HIS A 884 -11.56 5.65 -39.51
CA HIS A 884 -12.94 5.37 -39.13
C HIS A 884 -13.61 6.52 -38.42
N SER A 885 -14.94 6.52 -38.48
CA SER A 885 -15.82 7.43 -37.76
C SER A 885 -16.93 6.66 -37.04
N VAL A 886 -17.45 7.22 -35.95
CA VAL A 886 -18.61 6.65 -35.24
C VAL A 886 -19.87 7.04 -36.02
N LEU A 887 -20.62 6.04 -36.48
CA LEU A 887 -21.86 6.22 -37.23
C LEU A 887 -23.07 6.33 -36.28
N VAL A 888 -23.15 5.43 -35.32
CA VAL A 888 -24.19 5.41 -34.28
C VAL A 888 -23.54 4.98 -32.97
N ASP A 889 -23.70 5.76 -31.91
CA ASP A 889 -23.16 5.46 -30.57
C ASP A 889 -24.24 4.94 -29.62
N GLN A 890 -23.86 4.63 -28.38
CA GLN A 890 -24.76 4.27 -27.29
C GLN A 890 -25.69 3.09 -27.61
N GLN A 891 -25.14 2.06 -28.24
CA GLN A 891 -25.85 0.83 -28.53
C GLN A 891 -25.66 -0.18 -27.40
N LEU A 892 -26.72 -0.90 -27.06
CA LEU A 892 -26.70 -1.86 -25.96
C LEU A 892 -26.18 -3.21 -26.47
N LEU A 893 -24.85 -3.36 -26.42
CA LEU A 893 -24.13 -4.56 -26.86
C LEU A 893 -24.53 -4.98 -28.30
N PRO A 894 -24.24 -4.17 -29.32
CA PRO A 894 -24.60 -4.48 -30.70
C PRO A 894 -23.85 -5.73 -31.19
N ASP A 895 -24.51 -6.60 -31.95
CA ASP A 895 -23.94 -7.90 -32.34
C ASP A 895 -24.01 -8.19 -33.84
N GLY A 896 -25.19 -8.16 -34.46
CA GLY A 896 -25.38 -8.40 -35.89
C GLY A 896 -25.63 -7.13 -36.68
N ILE A 897 -25.19 -7.08 -37.93
CA ILE A 897 -25.38 -5.93 -38.83
C ILE A 897 -25.68 -6.36 -40.27
N THR A 898 -26.56 -5.64 -40.96
CA THR A 898 -26.72 -5.76 -42.41
C THR A 898 -27.14 -4.43 -43.03
N VAL A 899 -27.06 -4.31 -44.35
CA VAL A 899 -27.43 -3.10 -45.09
C VAL A 899 -28.40 -3.42 -46.23
N ASP A 900 -29.42 -2.58 -46.33
CA ASP A 900 -30.29 -2.49 -47.50
C ASP A 900 -29.88 -1.29 -48.37
N HIS A 901 -29.23 -1.58 -49.50
CA HIS A 901 -28.83 -0.56 -50.45
C HIS A 901 -30.02 0.10 -51.17
N ALA A 902 -31.18 -0.57 -51.25
CA ALA A 902 -32.35 0.01 -51.92
C ALA A 902 -32.95 1.18 -51.11
N THR A 903 -32.88 1.09 -49.78
CA THR A 903 -33.36 2.15 -48.88
C THR A 903 -32.25 2.99 -48.24
N ASN A 904 -30.98 2.67 -48.52
CA ASN A 904 -29.81 3.28 -47.87
C ASN A 904 -29.91 3.23 -46.34
N ARG A 905 -30.28 2.07 -45.81
CA ARG A 905 -30.41 1.85 -44.37
C ARG A 905 -29.51 0.72 -43.89
N VAL A 906 -28.89 0.95 -42.74
CA VAL A 906 -28.23 -0.08 -41.94
C VAL A 906 -29.22 -0.62 -40.91
N PHE A 907 -29.13 -1.92 -40.62
CA PHE A 907 -29.90 -2.61 -39.59
C PHE A 907 -28.93 -3.34 -38.66
N TRP A 908 -29.19 -3.29 -37.36
CA TRP A 908 -28.36 -4.02 -36.39
C TRP A 908 -29.19 -4.57 -35.23
N THR A 909 -28.68 -5.60 -34.57
CA THR A 909 -29.23 -6.14 -33.32
C THR A 909 -28.48 -5.58 -32.13
N ASN A 910 -29.21 -5.35 -31.04
CA ASN A 910 -28.70 -5.00 -29.72
C ASN A 910 -29.04 -6.13 -28.76
N MET A 911 -28.03 -6.79 -28.20
CA MET A 911 -28.22 -7.99 -27.39
C MET A 911 -29.04 -7.75 -26.13
N GLY A 912 -29.10 -6.52 -25.62
CA GLY A 912 -29.66 -6.31 -24.28
C GLY A 912 -28.77 -6.94 -23.22
N ILE A 913 -29.35 -7.31 -22.10
CA ILE A 913 -28.68 -8.03 -21.02
C ILE A 913 -28.93 -9.52 -21.25
N PRO A 914 -27.88 -10.33 -21.53
CA PRO A 914 -28.07 -11.75 -21.80
C PRO A 914 -28.93 -12.45 -20.75
N GLY A 915 -30.01 -13.10 -21.19
CA GLY A 915 -30.98 -13.78 -20.33
C GLY A 915 -32.19 -12.92 -19.92
N ARG A 916 -32.20 -11.63 -20.22
CA ARG A 916 -33.37 -10.75 -20.04
C ARG A 916 -34.06 -10.52 -21.38
N LEU A 917 -35.39 -10.38 -21.35
CA LEU A 917 -36.18 -10.00 -22.52
C LEU A 917 -36.05 -8.48 -22.80
N ASP A 918 -34.85 -7.99 -23.05
CA ASP A 918 -34.59 -6.56 -23.34
C ASP A 918 -33.76 -6.32 -24.61
N GLY A 919 -33.50 -7.37 -25.39
CA GLY A 919 -32.91 -7.25 -26.73
C GLY A 919 -33.78 -6.49 -27.72
N SER A 920 -33.15 -5.84 -28.70
CA SER A 920 -33.84 -5.06 -29.73
C SER A 920 -33.18 -5.14 -31.11
N VAL A 921 -33.92 -4.77 -32.15
CA VAL A 921 -33.41 -4.58 -33.53
C VAL A 921 -33.61 -3.12 -33.90
N CYS A 922 -32.59 -2.48 -34.44
CA CYS A 922 -32.59 -1.06 -34.79
C CYS A 922 -32.16 -0.85 -36.25
N SER A 923 -32.43 0.34 -36.77
CA SER A 923 -32.05 0.75 -38.12
C SER A 923 -31.78 2.24 -38.21
N ALA A 924 -30.86 2.66 -39.07
CA ALA A 924 -30.51 4.06 -39.31
C ALA A 924 -30.20 4.30 -40.79
N SER A 925 -30.19 5.55 -41.22
CA SER A 925 -29.60 5.96 -42.49
C SER A 925 -28.09 5.70 -42.51
N LEU A 926 -27.49 5.58 -43.69
CA LEU A 926 -26.03 5.33 -43.86
C LEU A 926 -25.12 6.46 -43.36
N ASP A 927 -25.66 7.61 -42.98
CA ASP A 927 -24.95 8.71 -42.31
C ASP A 927 -25.15 8.70 -40.78
N GLY A 928 -25.85 7.71 -40.24
CA GLY A 928 -26.14 7.55 -38.81
C GLY A 928 -27.40 8.27 -38.34
N SER A 929 -28.08 9.02 -39.21
CA SER A 929 -29.33 9.72 -38.90
C SER A 929 -30.56 8.80 -38.95
N ASP A 930 -31.73 9.31 -38.53
CA ASP A 930 -33.03 8.61 -38.63
C ASP A 930 -33.02 7.20 -37.98
N ILE A 931 -32.50 7.12 -36.74
CA ILE A 931 -32.50 5.88 -35.96
C ILE A 931 -33.95 5.47 -35.63
N ARG A 932 -34.31 4.23 -35.93
CA ARG A 932 -35.61 3.61 -35.68
C ARG A 932 -35.46 2.27 -35.00
N THR A 933 -36.27 2.02 -33.98
CA THR A 933 -36.43 0.69 -33.38
C THR A 933 -37.38 -0.15 -34.24
N ILE A 934 -36.87 -1.25 -34.77
CA ILE A 934 -37.60 -2.22 -35.61
C ILE A 934 -38.29 -3.26 -34.73
N VAL A 935 -37.56 -3.84 -33.77
CA VAL A 935 -38.13 -4.72 -32.75
C VAL A 935 -37.76 -4.15 -31.38
N LYS A 936 -38.78 -3.87 -30.56
CA LYS A 936 -38.62 -3.24 -29.25
C LYS A 936 -38.13 -4.23 -28.19
N ALA A 937 -37.38 -3.71 -27.22
CA ALA A 937 -37.09 -4.39 -25.95
C ALA A 937 -38.38 -4.90 -25.29
N GLY A 938 -38.32 -6.08 -24.66
CA GLY A 938 -39.49 -6.79 -24.13
C GLY A 938 -40.00 -7.94 -25.02
N THR A 939 -39.49 -8.07 -26.25
CA THR A 939 -40.04 -9.02 -27.24
C THR A 939 -39.12 -10.22 -27.50
N ILE A 940 -37.81 -9.98 -27.48
CA ILE A 940 -36.75 -10.95 -27.81
C ILE A 940 -35.68 -10.89 -26.69
N ASN A 941 -34.94 -11.98 -26.49
CA ASN A 941 -33.98 -12.09 -25.39
C ASN A 941 -32.63 -11.47 -25.78
N THR A 942 -31.79 -12.24 -26.47
CA THR A 942 -30.45 -11.81 -26.87
C THR A 942 -30.31 -11.95 -28.38
N PRO A 943 -30.79 -10.96 -29.17
CA PRO A 943 -30.67 -11.04 -30.61
C PRO A 943 -29.21 -10.99 -31.06
N LYS A 944 -28.88 -11.82 -32.04
CA LYS A 944 -27.53 -12.05 -32.55
C LYS A 944 -27.44 -11.66 -34.02
N GLN A 945 -26.73 -12.43 -34.84
CA GLN A 945 -26.51 -12.08 -36.24
C GLN A 945 -27.84 -11.99 -36.99
N LEU A 946 -27.85 -11.17 -38.04
CA LEU A 946 -29.04 -10.90 -38.84
C LEU A 946 -28.73 -10.85 -40.33
N ALA A 947 -29.69 -11.26 -41.14
CA ALA A 947 -29.62 -11.28 -42.59
C ALA A 947 -30.86 -10.64 -43.20
N ILE A 948 -30.72 -10.08 -44.39
CA ILE A 948 -31.82 -9.48 -45.16
C ILE A 948 -32.14 -10.31 -46.40
N ASP A 949 -33.41 -10.67 -46.54
CA ASP A 949 -33.98 -11.11 -47.81
C ASP A 949 -34.54 -9.91 -48.55
N ARG A 950 -33.77 -9.44 -49.54
CA ARG A 950 -34.04 -8.16 -50.24
C ARG A 950 -35.28 -8.23 -51.13
N GLU A 951 -35.61 -9.41 -51.66
CA GLU A 951 -36.77 -9.58 -52.55
C GLU A 951 -38.07 -9.53 -51.77
N SER A 952 -38.16 -10.30 -50.67
CA SER A 952 -39.37 -10.29 -49.81
C SER A 952 -39.40 -9.14 -48.81
N ARG A 953 -38.30 -8.37 -48.71
CA ARG A 953 -38.11 -7.29 -47.74
C ARG A 953 -38.30 -7.75 -46.29
N LYS A 954 -37.71 -8.90 -45.96
CA LYS A 954 -37.76 -9.47 -44.60
C LYS A 954 -36.37 -9.54 -43.97
N LEU A 955 -36.29 -9.22 -42.68
CA LEU A 955 -35.14 -9.45 -41.81
C LEU A 955 -35.26 -10.81 -41.14
N TYR A 956 -34.14 -11.51 -41.05
CA TYR A 956 -33.97 -12.74 -40.27
C TYR A 956 -32.93 -12.47 -39.20
N PHE A 957 -33.15 -12.89 -37.96
CA PHE A 957 -32.16 -12.77 -36.90
C PHE A 957 -32.31 -13.87 -35.87
N SER A 958 -31.19 -14.29 -35.29
CA SER A 958 -31.18 -15.30 -34.22
C SER A 958 -31.38 -14.66 -32.85
N ASP A 959 -31.90 -15.44 -31.90
CA ASP A 959 -32.02 -15.11 -30.48
C ASP A 959 -31.35 -16.23 -29.67
N ARG A 960 -30.23 -15.89 -29.02
CA ARG A 960 -29.33 -16.87 -28.39
C ARG A 960 -29.97 -17.53 -27.18
N GLU A 961 -30.22 -16.75 -26.13
CA GLU A 961 -30.84 -17.24 -24.89
C GLU A 961 -32.33 -17.57 -25.09
N GLY A 962 -33.00 -16.98 -26.08
CA GLY A 962 -34.35 -17.37 -26.50
C GLY A 962 -34.42 -18.62 -27.38
N CYS A 963 -33.25 -19.16 -27.77
CA CYS A 963 -33.07 -20.38 -28.57
C CYS A 963 -33.96 -20.44 -29.82
N ALA A 964 -33.99 -19.32 -30.55
CA ALA A 964 -34.93 -19.11 -31.63
C ALA A 964 -34.29 -18.39 -32.82
N VAL A 965 -34.96 -18.48 -33.97
CA VAL A 965 -34.72 -17.62 -35.13
C VAL A 965 -36.03 -16.91 -35.43
N TYR A 966 -35.95 -15.60 -35.63
CA TYR A 966 -37.08 -14.74 -35.94
C TYR A 966 -37.00 -14.22 -37.37
N ARG A 967 -38.18 -13.87 -37.91
CA ARG A 967 -38.34 -13.16 -39.17
C ARG A 967 -39.35 -12.04 -39.01
N CYS A 968 -39.09 -10.87 -39.60
CA CYS A 968 -40.06 -9.76 -39.66
C CYS A 968 -39.88 -8.93 -40.95
N GLY A 969 -40.81 -8.04 -41.26
CA GLY A 969 -40.62 -7.00 -42.28
C GLY A 969 -39.53 -6.00 -41.88
N LEU A 970 -39.00 -5.23 -42.84
CA LEU A 970 -37.95 -4.22 -42.56
C LEU A 970 -38.39 -3.09 -41.59
N ASP A 971 -39.69 -2.96 -41.34
CA ASP A 971 -40.28 -2.03 -40.36
C ASP A 971 -40.68 -2.70 -39.03
N GLY A 972 -40.43 -4.00 -38.89
CA GLY A 972 -40.77 -4.78 -37.70
C GLY A 972 -42.16 -5.44 -37.74
N SER A 973 -42.93 -5.23 -38.82
CA SER A 973 -44.22 -5.89 -39.03
C SER A 973 -44.05 -7.42 -39.15
N GLU A 974 -45.11 -8.18 -38.87
CA GLU A 974 -45.14 -9.64 -39.04
C GLU A 974 -43.98 -10.37 -38.34
N LEU A 975 -43.66 -10.00 -37.09
CA LEU A 975 -42.63 -10.69 -36.32
C LEU A 975 -43.05 -12.12 -35.99
N GLU A 976 -42.37 -13.08 -36.60
CA GLU A 976 -42.62 -14.52 -36.51
C GLU A 976 -41.42 -15.23 -35.89
N LYS A 977 -41.67 -16.13 -34.93
CA LYS A 977 -40.67 -17.07 -34.41
C LYS A 977 -40.69 -18.33 -35.28
N ILE A 978 -39.71 -18.46 -36.18
CA ILE A 978 -39.67 -19.55 -37.17
C ILE A 978 -38.93 -20.80 -36.69
N VAL A 979 -38.01 -20.65 -35.73
CA VAL A 979 -37.33 -21.75 -35.02
C VAL A 979 -37.50 -21.54 -33.51
N SER A 980 -37.83 -22.58 -32.72
CA SER A 980 -38.04 -22.45 -31.26
C SER A 980 -37.65 -23.71 -30.47
N ARG A 981 -36.51 -23.72 -29.78
CA ARG A 981 -36.14 -24.85 -28.92
C ARG A 981 -36.78 -24.75 -27.53
N PRO A 982 -37.09 -25.89 -26.87
CA PRO A 982 -37.73 -25.88 -25.56
C PRO A 982 -36.82 -25.31 -24.45
N GLN A 983 -37.38 -24.40 -23.65
CA GLN A 983 -36.77 -23.86 -22.44
C GLN A 983 -37.50 -24.45 -21.22
N GLU A 984 -36.79 -24.97 -20.22
CA GLU A 984 -37.41 -25.29 -18.93
C GLU A 984 -37.93 -24.00 -18.30
N THR A 985 -39.16 -24.00 -17.79
CA THR A 985 -39.89 -22.78 -17.42
C THR A 985 -39.21 -21.92 -16.34
N ASP A 986 -38.17 -22.42 -15.67
CA ASP A 986 -37.36 -21.68 -14.68
C ASP A 986 -35.85 -22.06 -14.71
N GLY A 987 -35.33 -22.58 -15.83
CA GLY A 987 -33.92 -23.04 -15.96
C GLY A 987 -33.12 -22.36 -17.09
N PRO A 988 -31.78 -22.27 -17.01
CA PRO A 988 -30.95 -21.75 -18.10
C PRO A 988 -31.06 -22.65 -19.34
N SER A 989 -31.14 -22.06 -20.54
CA SER A 989 -31.23 -22.82 -21.79
C SER A 989 -29.94 -23.58 -22.10
N ASP A 990 -30.04 -24.77 -22.71
CA ASP A 990 -28.87 -25.53 -23.14
C ASP A 990 -28.12 -24.74 -24.22
N VAL A 991 -26.82 -24.56 -24.00
CA VAL A 991 -25.90 -23.84 -24.91
C VAL A 991 -25.89 -24.48 -26.31
N GLN A 992 -26.26 -25.76 -26.44
CA GLN A 992 -26.41 -26.46 -27.71
C GLN A 992 -27.63 -26.02 -28.53
N ASP A 993 -28.60 -25.37 -27.92
CA ASP A 993 -29.82 -24.88 -28.57
C ASP A 993 -29.76 -23.39 -28.93
N TRP A 994 -28.71 -22.71 -28.47
CA TRP A 994 -28.46 -21.29 -28.73
C TRP A 994 -28.23 -21.01 -30.21
N CYS A 995 -29.20 -20.34 -30.82
CA CYS A 995 -29.13 -19.88 -32.20
C CYS A 995 -28.32 -18.57 -32.26
N VAL A 996 -27.34 -18.46 -33.17
CA VAL A 996 -26.43 -17.30 -33.20
C VAL A 996 -26.35 -16.67 -34.59
N GLY A 997 -25.82 -17.40 -35.56
CA GLY A 997 -25.66 -16.97 -36.94
C GLY A 997 -26.93 -17.19 -37.75
N VAL A 998 -27.17 -16.36 -38.76
CA VAL A 998 -28.25 -16.60 -39.72
C VAL A 998 -27.87 -16.08 -41.10
N ALA A 999 -28.16 -16.85 -42.15
CA ALA A 999 -28.04 -16.43 -43.54
C ALA A 999 -29.26 -16.86 -44.35
N VAL A 1000 -29.54 -16.16 -45.43
CA VAL A 1000 -30.68 -16.46 -46.33
C VAL A 1000 -30.17 -16.54 -47.76
N SER A 1001 -30.54 -17.60 -48.47
CA SER A 1001 -30.27 -17.79 -49.89
C SER A 1001 -31.55 -18.09 -50.65
N ARG A 1002 -31.93 -17.16 -51.54
CA ARG A 1002 -33.09 -17.32 -52.41
C ARG A 1002 -32.80 -18.31 -53.53
N GLN A 1003 -31.57 -18.37 -54.04
CA GLN A 1003 -31.17 -19.34 -55.07
C GLN A 1003 -31.46 -20.78 -54.63
N TYR A 1004 -31.21 -21.11 -53.37
CA TYR A 1004 -31.50 -22.43 -52.81
C TYR A 1004 -32.88 -22.54 -52.14
N ASN A 1005 -33.64 -21.44 -52.10
CA ASN A 1005 -34.87 -21.30 -51.31
C ASN A 1005 -34.71 -21.74 -49.84
N ARG A 1006 -33.57 -21.40 -49.21
CA ARG A 1006 -33.24 -21.81 -47.83
C ARG A 1006 -32.75 -20.66 -46.98
N PHE A 1007 -33.03 -20.73 -45.69
CA PHE A 1007 -32.28 -20.02 -44.67
C PHE A 1007 -31.46 -21.02 -43.84
N TYR A 1008 -30.37 -20.52 -43.29
CA TYR A 1008 -29.36 -21.27 -42.57
C TYR A 1008 -29.16 -20.62 -41.21
N TRP A 1009 -28.90 -21.39 -40.17
CA TRP A 1009 -28.53 -20.83 -38.87
C TRP A 1009 -27.52 -21.70 -38.15
N THR A 1010 -26.67 -21.07 -37.32
CA THR A 1010 -25.78 -21.81 -36.42
C THR A 1010 -26.46 -22.09 -35.09
N GLN A 1011 -26.15 -23.25 -34.52
CA GLN A 1011 -26.27 -23.49 -33.09
C GLN A 1011 -24.87 -23.73 -32.53
N LYS A 1012 -24.42 -22.82 -31.67
CA LYS A 1012 -22.99 -22.71 -31.33
C LYS A 1012 -22.45 -23.91 -30.55
N GLY A 1013 -23.23 -24.49 -29.63
CA GLY A 1013 -22.68 -25.46 -28.66
C GLY A 1013 -21.73 -24.80 -27.65
N ALA A 1014 -21.25 -25.57 -26.67
CA ALA A 1014 -20.24 -25.06 -25.74
C ALA A 1014 -18.87 -24.94 -26.46
N PRO A 1015 -17.99 -23.98 -26.09
CA PRO A 1015 -16.80 -23.61 -26.88
C PRO A 1015 -15.80 -24.73 -27.25
N LYS A 1016 -15.72 -25.86 -26.50
CA LYS A 1016 -14.98 -27.08 -26.91
C LYS A 1016 -15.84 -28.30 -27.21
N SER A 1017 -17.16 -28.18 -27.19
CA SER A 1017 -18.00 -29.38 -27.19
C SER A 1017 -17.84 -30.19 -28.48
N GLY A 1018 -17.44 -29.57 -29.60
CA GLY A 1018 -17.56 -30.19 -30.92
C GLY A 1018 -19.02 -30.53 -31.24
N LYS A 1019 -19.97 -29.92 -30.53
CA LYS A 1019 -21.42 -30.14 -30.69
C LYS A 1019 -22.06 -28.96 -31.40
N GLY A 1020 -21.26 -28.03 -31.93
CA GLY A 1020 -21.72 -26.98 -32.81
C GLY A 1020 -22.32 -27.58 -34.09
N ARG A 1021 -23.40 -26.96 -34.55
CA ARG A 1021 -24.20 -27.44 -35.68
C ARG A 1021 -24.60 -26.26 -36.57
N ILE A 1022 -24.78 -26.54 -37.85
CA ILE A 1022 -25.43 -25.63 -38.79
C ILE A 1022 -26.66 -26.35 -39.34
N PHE A 1023 -27.77 -25.65 -39.32
CA PHE A 1023 -29.05 -26.14 -39.82
C PHE A 1023 -29.50 -25.35 -41.03
N SER A 1024 -30.44 -25.89 -41.79
CA SER A 1024 -31.14 -25.15 -42.84
C SER A 1024 -32.57 -25.61 -43.03
N ALA A 1025 -33.44 -24.68 -43.40
CA ALA A 1025 -34.84 -24.94 -43.70
C ALA A 1025 -35.33 -24.06 -44.86
N PRO A 1026 -36.45 -24.42 -45.52
CA PRO A 1026 -37.03 -23.59 -46.58
C PRO A 1026 -37.39 -22.18 -46.09
N ILE A 1027 -37.25 -21.17 -46.95
CA ILE A 1027 -37.59 -19.77 -46.60
C ILE A 1027 -39.07 -19.61 -46.25
N ASP A 1028 -39.94 -20.38 -46.89
CA ASP A 1028 -41.40 -20.39 -46.70
C ASP A 1028 -41.87 -21.29 -45.55
N ALA A 1029 -40.95 -21.81 -44.73
CA ALA A 1029 -41.30 -22.68 -43.64
C ALA A 1029 -42.23 -21.98 -42.61
N PRO A 1030 -43.27 -22.68 -42.11
CA PRO A 1030 -44.24 -22.09 -41.18
C PRO A 1030 -43.60 -21.80 -39.82
N PRO A 1031 -44.15 -20.87 -39.00
CA PRO A 1031 -43.67 -20.64 -37.64
C PRO A 1031 -43.63 -21.96 -36.83
N GLY A 1032 -42.54 -22.22 -36.11
CA GLY A 1032 -42.38 -23.43 -35.29
C GLY A 1032 -41.83 -24.66 -36.01
N VAL A 1033 -41.01 -24.51 -37.07
CA VAL A 1033 -40.41 -25.63 -37.83
C VAL A 1033 -39.66 -26.65 -36.94
N LEU A 1034 -39.21 -26.21 -35.76
CA LEU A 1034 -38.60 -27.05 -34.74
C LEU A 1034 -39.32 -26.78 -33.41
N GLU A 1035 -40.18 -27.71 -32.97
CA GLU A 1035 -40.80 -27.73 -31.64
C GLU A 1035 -40.30 -28.92 -30.81
N LYS A 1036 -40.56 -28.92 -29.50
CA LYS A 1036 -40.12 -29.94 -28.53
C LYS A 1036 -40.48 -31.36 -28.98
N GLY A 1037 -39.46 -32.19 -29.24
CA GLY A 1037 -39.61 -33.60 -29.63
C GLY A 1037 -39.55 -33.88 -31.14
N SER A 1038 -39.30 -32.87 -31.97
CA SER A 1038 -39.13 -33.03 -33.42
C SER A 1038 -37.81 -33.73 -33.78
N ASP A 1039 -37.85 -34.68 -34.72
CA ASP A 1039 -36.64 -35.25 -35.33
C ASP A 1039 -36.02 -34.19 -36.25
N ASP A 1040 -34.86 -33.67 -35.88
CA ASP A 1040 -34.18 -32.56 -36.55
C ASP A 1040 -33.02 -33.01 -37.45
N SER A 1041 -32.88 -34.33 -37.66
CA SER A 1041 -31.82 -34.93 -38.46
C SER A 1041 -31.84 -34.48 -39.92
N GLU A 1042 -33.00 -34.17 -40.49
CA GLU A 1042 -33.13 -33.67 -41.87
C GLU A 1042 -32.82 -32.17 -42.03
N LEU A 1043 -32.85 -31.41 -40.93
CA LEU A 1043 -32.57 -29.96 -40.91
C LEU A 1043 -31.11 -29.65 -40.59
N CYS A 1044 -30.46 -30.50 -39.79
CA CYS A 1044 -29.03 -30.38 -39.46
C CYS A 1044 -28.18 -30.74 -40.68
N ILE A 1045 -27.48 -29.75 -41.25
CA ILE A 1045 -26.66 -29.94 -42.46
C ILE A 1045 -25.17 -30.09 -42.16
N LEU A 1046 -24.71 -29.59 -41.01
CA LEU A 1046 -23.37 -29.81 -40.49
C LEU A 1046 -23.45 -30.00 -38.98
N SER A 1047 -22.67 -30.95 -38.47
CA SER A 1047 -22.51 -31.23 -37.04
C SER A 1047 -21.04 -31.50 -36.75
N GLY A 1048 -20.66 -31.52 -35.48
CA GLY A 1048 -19.26 -31.76 -35.14
C GLY A 1048 -18.41 -30.49 -35.20
N LEU A 1049 -19.04 -29.30 -35.27
CA LEU A 1049 -18.35 -28.03 -35.39
C LEU A 1049 -17.90 -27.54 -34.00
N PRO A 1050 -16.76 -26.85 -33.88
CA PRO A 1050 -16.26 -26.38 -32.58
C PRO A 1050 -17.22 -25.39 -31.91
N GLU A 1051 -17.39 -24.20 -32.49
CA GLU A 1051 -18.36 -23.19 -32.05
C GLU A 1051 -18.73 -22.25 -33.21
N PRO A 1052 -19.62 -22.67 -34.13
CA PRO A 1052 -19.98 -21.86 -35.30
C PRO A 1052 -20.80 -20.64 -34.87
N ILE A 1053 -20.39 -19.44 -35.32
CA ILE A 1053 -20.97 -18.16 -34.89
C ILE A 1053 -21.74 -17.51 -36.03
N ASP A 1054 -21.09 -16.78 -36.91
CA ASP A 1054 -21.71 -16.06 -38.02
C ASP A 1054 -21.55 -16.84 -39.32
N LEU A 1055 -22.47 -16.70 -40.26
CA LEU A 1055 -22.40 -17.41 -41.53
C LEU A 1055 -22.92 -16.57 -42.70
N GLU A 1056 -22.39 -16.86 -43.89
CA GLU A 1056 -22.84 -16.21 -45.12
C GLU A 1056 -22.75 -17.17 -46.32
N VAL A 1057 -23.67 -17.01 -47.27
CA VAL A 1057 -23.76 -17.85 -48.47
C VAL A 1057 -23.26 -17.05 -49.68
N ASP A 1058 -22.22 -17.55 -50.35
CA ASP A 1058 -21.81 -17.10 -51.68
C ASP A 1058 -22.60 -17.89 -52.73
N GLU A 1059 -23.72 -17.32 -53.18
CA GLU A 1059 -24.60 -17.91 -54.21
C GLU A 1059 -23.88 -18.09 -55.55
N GLU A 1060 -23.03 -17.12 -55.94
CA GLU A 1060 -22.30 -17.16 -57.22
C GLU A 1060 -21.32 -18.34 -57.29
N ARG A 1061 -20.72 -18.72 -56.15
CA ARG A 1061 -19.72 -19.79 -56.08
C ARG A 1061 -20.23 -21.10 -55.48
N ALA A 1062 -21.50 -21.13 -55.08
CA ALA A 1062 -22.10 -22.23 -54.34
C ALA A 1062 -21.24 -22.61 -53.11
N GLU A 1063 -20.93 -21.65 -52.25
CA GLU A 1063 -20.09 -21.83 -51.06
C GLU A 1063 -20.81 -21.28 -49.82
N LEU A 1064 -20.73 -22.00 -48.70
CA LEU A 1064 -21.17 -21.54 -47.39
C LEU A 1064 -19.93 -21.28 -46.53
N TYR A 1065 -19.86 -20.09 -45.94
CA TYR A 1065 -18.80 -19.65 -45.06
C TYR A 1065 -19.33 -19.46 -43.65
N TRP A 1066 -18.49 -19.71 -42.64
CA TRP A 1066 -18.80 -19.34 -41.26
C TRP A 1066 -17.55 -19.02 -40.46
N THR A 1067 -17.72 -18.13 -39.48
CA THR A 1067 -16.74 -17.92 -38.42
C THR A 1067 -16.98 -18.91 -37.30
N ASP A 1068 -15.90 -19.30 -36.65
CA ASP A 1068 -15.94 -20.22 -35.53
C ASP A 1068 -15.13 -19.63 -34.36
N ARG A 1069 -15.70 -19.65 -33.15
CA ARG A 1069 -15.08 -19.16 -31.89
C ARG A 1069 -14.49 -20.25 -31.02
N GLY A 1070 -14.57 -21.49 -31.47
CA GLY A 1070 -14.05 -22.60 -30.70
C GLY A 1070 -12.53 -22.54 -30.61
N GLU A 1071 -11.98 -23.52 -29.93
CA GLU A 1071 -10.56 -23.48 -29.62
C GLU A 1071 -9.67 -23.94 -30.77
N LEU A 1072 -8.47 -23.36 -30.83
CA LEU A 1072 -7.42 -23.84 -31.73
C LEU A 1072 -7.17 -25.34 -31.48
N PRO A 1073 -6.87 -26.17 -32.49
CA PRO A 1073 -6.58 -25.82 -33.87
C PRO A 1073 -7.81 -25.88 -34.79
N LEU A 1074 -9.04 -25.96 -34.29
CA LEU A 1074 -10.23 -26.08 -35.16
C LEU A 1074 -11.15 -24.86 -35.10
N GLY A 1075 -11.24 -24.11 -34.01
CA GLY A 1075 -11.95 -22.84 -33.99
C GLY A 1075 -11.04 -21.63 -34.13
N ASN A 1076 -11.58 -20.44 -33.88
CA ASN A 1076 -10.94 -19.15 -34.18
C ASN A 1076 -10.47 -19.06 -35.64
N ALA A 1077 -11.35 -19.52 -36.52
CA ALA A 1077 -11.08 -19.77 -37.92
C ALA A 1077 -12.26 -19.37 -38.80
N LEU A 1078 -11.94 -19.08 -40.06
CA LEU A 1078 -12.91 -18.96 -41.13
C LEU A 1078 -13.01 -20.31 -41.85
N TYR A 1079 -14.21 -20.87 -41.87
CA TYR A 1079 -14.52 -22.12 -42.56
C TYR A 1079 -15.25 -21.88 -43.88
N GLN A 1080 -15.19 -22.89 -44.74
CA GLN A 1080 -15.90 -22.96 -46.00
C GLN A 1080 -16.34 -24.40 -46.31
N VAL A 1081 -17.51 -24.53 -46.95
CA VAL A 1081 -17.93 -25.76 -47.61
C VAL A 1081 -18.63 -25.46 -48.93
N LYS A 1082 -18.52 -26.35 -49.91
CA LYS A 1082 -19.29 -26.26 -51.17
C LYS A 1082 -20.75 -26.62 -50.94
N LEU A 1083 -21.65 -26.02 -51.69
CA LEU A 1083 -23.08 -26.31 -51.70
C LEU A 1083 -23.46 -27.07 -52.98
N SER A 1084 -24.42 -27.99 -52.86
CA SER A 1084 -25.10 -28.67 -53.96
C SER A 1084 -26.18 -27.77 -54.59
N GLU A 1085 -26.79 -28.22 -55.69
CA GLU A 1085 -27.96 -27.55 -56.30
C GLU A 1085 -29.15 -27.42 -55.33
N GLU A 1086 -29.23 -28.27 -54.29
CA GLU A 1086 -30.25 -28.20 -53.23
C GLU A 1086 -29.84 -27.27 -52.05
N GLY A 1087 -28.68 -26.63 -52.12
CA GLY A 1087 -28.17 -25.78 -51.05
C GLY A 1087 -27.67 -26.54 -49.82
N LYS A 1088 -27.36 -27.83 -49.97
CA LYS A 1088 -26.77 -28.66 -48.89
C LYS A 1088 -25.26 -28.80 -49.07
N PRO A 1089 -24.46 -28.91 -47.98
CA PRO A 1089 -23.01 -29.08 -48.04
C PRO A 1089 -22.57 -30.32 -48.83
N VAL A 1090 -21.55 -30.15 -49.67
CA VAL A 1090 -20.90 -31.21 -50.46
C VAL A 1090 -19.44 -31.31 -50.03
N GLY A 1091 -19.07 -32.46 -49.48
CA GLY A 1091 -17.73 -32.72 -48.98
C GLY A 1091 -17.50 -32.24 -47.54
N LYS A 1092 -16.24 -32.26 -47.09
CA LYS A 1092 -15.87 -31.85 -45.73
C LYS A 1092 -15.62 -30.33 -45.68
N PRO A 1093 -16.01 -29.65 -44.59
CA PRO A 1093 -15.57 -28.29 -44.29
C PRO A 1093 -14.05 -28.12 -44.39
N GLY A 1094 -13.62 -27.07 -45.08
CA GLY A 1094 -12.23 -26.61 -45.14
C GLY A 1094 -12.03 -25.33 -44.32
N ILE A 1095 -10.83 -25.12 -43.80
CA ILE A 1095 -10.46 -23.89 -43.10
C ILE A 1095 -9.64 -23.02 -44.05
N ILE A 1096 -10.07 -21.78 -44.22
CA ILE A 1096 -9.45 -20.79 -45.11
C ILE A 1096 -8.47 -19.92 -44.34
N ALA A 1097 -8.87 -19.41 -43.17
CA ALA A 1097 -8.05 -18.53 -42.36
C ALA A 1097 -8.05 -18.96 -40.90
N ARG A 1098 -6.93 -18.72 -40.23
CA ARG A 1098 -6.67 -19.09 -38.83
C ARG A 1098 -6.08 -17.92 -38.06
N GLY A 1099 -5.97 -18.06 -36.74
CA GLY A 1099 -5.36 -17.06 -35.86
C GLY A 1099 -6.20 -15.79 -35.75
N LEU A 1100 -7.53 -15.95 -35.72
CA LEU A 1100 -8.46 -14.90 -35.31
C LEU A 1100 -8.57 -14.93 -33.78
N HIS A 1101 -9.06 -13.85 -33.15
CA HIS A 1101 -9.11 -13.70 -31.70
C HIS A 1101 -10.57 -13.56 -31.22
N GLU A 1102 -11.29 -14.68 -31.15
CA GLU A 1102 -12.74 -14.78 -30.94
C GLU A 1102 -13.54 -14.25 -32.13
N ALA A 1103 -13.42 -14.92 -33.28
CA ALA A 1103 -14.01 -14.51 -34.56
C ALA A 1103 -15.56 -14.44 -34.51
N ILE A 1104 -16.15 -13.29 -34.83
CA ILE A 1104 -17.61 -13.13 -34.89
C ILE A 1104 -18.03 -12.78 -36.29
N GLY A 1105 -17.93 -11.51 -36.69
CA GLY A 1105 -18.59 -11.05 -37.90
C GLY A 1105 -17.90 -11.53 -39.17
N LEU A 1106 -18.74 -11.82 -40.16
CA LEU A 1106 -18.37 -12.27 -41.49
C LEU A 1106 -19.10 -11.44 -42.55
N SER A 1107 -18.38 -10.91 -43.54
CA SER A 1107 -19.00 -10.29 -44.72
C SER A 1107 -18.23 -10.58 -46.00
N ILE A 1108 -18.92 -11.02 -47.06
CA ILE A 1108 -18.36 -11.30 -48.38
C ILE A 1108 -18.40 -10.05 -49.26
N GLU A 1109 -17.24 -9.61 -49.75
CA GLU A 1109 -17.13 -8.51 -50.72
C GLU A 1109 -17.39 -8.99 -52.17
N LYS A 1110 -17.83 -8.08 -53.04
CA LYS A 1110 -18.17 -8.34 -54.46
C LYS A 1110 -17.07 -9.03 -55.31
N PHE A 1111 -15.81 -9.00 -54.88
CA PHE A 1111 -14.70 -9.66 -55.57
C PHE A 1111 -14.28 -11.00 -54.94
N GLY A 1112 -15.02 -11.49 -53.95
CA GLY A 1112 -14.76 -12.75 -53.25
C GLY A 1112 -13.71 -12.66 -52.14
N ASN A 1113 -13.32 -11.46 -51.72
CA ASN A 1113 -12.60 -11.25 -50.46
C ASN A 1113 -13.60 -11.31 -49.31
N ILE A 1114 -13.11 -11.70 -48.14
CA ILE A 1114 -13.93 -11.89 -46.97
C ILE A 1114 -13.43 -10.97 -45.87
N VAL A 1115 -14.29 -10.10 -45.37
CA VAL A 1115 -14.02 -9.23 -44.23
C VAL A 1115 -14.46 -9.94 -42.96
N LEU A 1116 -13.58 -9.97 -41.98
CA LEU A 1116 -13.78 -10.66 -40.72
C LEU A 1116 -13.56 -9.69 -39.57
N THR A 1117 -14.27 -9.92 -38.47
CA THR A 1117 -14.09 -9.17 -37.22
C THR A 1117 -14.04 -10.11 -36.03
N ASP A 1118 -13.39 -9.66 -34.97
CA ASP A 1118 -13.26 -10.44 -33.75
C ASP A 1118 -13.30 -9.59 -32.47
N LEU A 1119 -13.56 -10.26 -31.35
CA LEU A 1119 -13.59 -9.58 -30.04
C LEU A 1119 -12.20 -9.13 -29.58
N GLY A 1120 -11.13 -9.56 -30.25
CA GLY A 1120 -9.77 -9.04 -30.09
C GLY A 1120 -9.57 -7.65 -30.70
N GLY A 1121 -10.64 -7.01 -31.20
CA GLY A 1121 -10.62 -5.64 -31.66
C GLY A 1121 -9.99 -5.47 -33.04
N SER A 1122 -10.00 -6.54 -33.85
CA SER A 1122 -9.39 -6.53 -35.18
C SER A 1122 -10.41 -6.70 -36.31
N ILE A 1123 -10.13 -6.02 -37.41
CA ILE A 1123 -10.80 -6.18 -38.71
C ILE A 1123 -9.80 -6.76 -39.69
N TYR A 1124 -10.14 -7.86 -40.32
CA TYR A 1124 -9.30 -8.55 -41.29
C TYR A 1124 -9.93 -8.54 -42.67
N ARG A 1125 -9.08 -8.58 -43.70
CA ARG A 1125 -9.48 -8.99 -45.05
C ARG A 1125 -8.74 -10.26 -45.41
N CYS A 1126 -9.49 -11.29 -45.77
CA CYS A 1126 -8.94 -12.56 -46.21
C CYS A 1126 -9.26 -12.78 -47.68
N ASP A 1127 -8.23 -13.12 -48.47
CA ASP A 1127 -8.43 -13.60 -49.82
C ASP A 1127 -8.71 -15.12 -49.82
N ARG A 1128 -9.11 -15.64 -50.98
CA ARG A 1128 -9.52 -17.04 -51.14
C ARG A 1128 -8.36 -18.03 -51.04
N SER A 1129 -7.11 -17.58 -51.07
CA SER A 1129 -5.94 -18.45 -50.84
C SER A 1129 -5.68 -18.69 -49.35
N GLY A 1130 -6.45 -18.03 -48.47
CA GLY A 1130 -6.22 -18.04 -47.03
C GLY A 1130 -5.23 -16.98 -46.58
N LYS A 1131 -4.77 -16.09 -47.47
CA LYS A 1131 -3.93 -14.97 -47.09
C LYS A 1131 -4.80 -13.94 -46.37
N LYS A 1132 -4.43 -13.66 -45.13
CA LYS A 1132 -5.13 -12.74 -44.24
C LYS A 1132 -4.31 -11.46 -44.06
N GLU A 1133 -4.94 -10.32 -44.27
CA GLU A 1133 -4.42 -8.99 -44.01
C GLU A 1133 -5.19 -8.38 -42.82
N VAL A 1134 -4.49 -7.72 -41.91
CA VAL A 1134 -5.11 -6.93 -40.82
C VAL A 1134 -5.37 -5.54 -41.37
N LEU A 1135 -6.63 -5.16 -41.53
CA LEU A 1135 -7.00 -3.81 -41.99
C LEU A 1135 -6.99 -2.81 -40.83
N TYR A 1136 -7.43 -3.25 -39.66
CA TYR A 1136 -7.52 -2.42 -38.46
C TYR A 1136 -7.36 -3.27 -37.20
N SER A 1137 -6.74 -2.72 -36.16
CA SER A 1137 -6.66 -3.36 -34.85
C SER A 1137 -6.46 -2.30 -33.77
N GLU A 1138 -7.34 -2.30 -32.75
CA GLU A 1138 -7.27 -1.40 -31.60
C GLU A 1138 -7.60 -2.19 -30.32
N ASP A 1139 -6.65 -2.26 -29.39
CA ASP A 1139 -6.73 -3.05 -28.14
C ASP A 1139 -7.89 -2.61 -27.20
N GLY A 1140 -8.54 -1.48 -27.49
CA GLY A 1140 -9.66 -0.92 -26.72
C GLY A 1140 -11.05 -1.20 -27.31
N ARG A 1141 -11.15 -2.04 -28.35
CA ARG A 1141 -12.42 -2.38 -29.02
C ARG A 1141 -12.66 -3.88 -29.03
N ALA A 1142 -13.92 -4.26 -29.19
CA ALA A 1142 -14.31 -5.64 -29.41
C ALA A 1142 -15.33 -5.69 -30.54
N PHE A 1143 -14.94 -6.24 -31.70
CA PHE A 1143 -15.80 -6.21 -32.88
C PHE A 1143 -16.70 -7.44 -32.98
N THR A 1144 -17.98 -7.21 -33.27
CA THR A 1144 -19.00 -8.24 -33.51
C THR A 1144 -19.36 -8.31 -34.98
N GLY A 1145 -20.45 -7.71 -35.43
CA GLY A 1145 -20.91 -7.79 -36.81
C GLY A 1145 -20.11 -6.86 -37.74
N VAL A 1146 -19.98 -7.26 -39.01
CA VAL A 1146 -19.33 -6.46 -40.06
C VAL A 1146 -20.11 -6.52 -41.37
N VAL A 1147 -20.12 -5.44 -42.13
CA VAL A 1147 -20.68 -5.39 -43.48
C VAL A 1147 -19.93 -4.40 -44.36
N SER A 1148 -19.58 -4.79 -45.58
CA SER A 1148 -18.95 -3.91 -46.57
C SER A 1148 -20.01 -3.24 -47.46
N ILE A 1149 -19.91 -1.92 -47.66
CA ILE A 1149 -20.86 -1.10 -48.46
C ILE A 1149 -20.24 -0.37 -49.66
#